data_AF-B4LDR9-F1
#
_entry.id   AF-B4LDR9-F1
#
_cell.length_a   1.000
_cell.length_b   1.000
_cell.length_c   1.000
_cell.angle_alpha   90.00
_cell.angle_beta   90.00
_cell.angle_gamma   90.00
#
_symmetry.space_group_name_H-M   'P 1'
#
loop_
_entity.id
_entity.type
_entity.pdbx_description
1 polymer ?
#
loop_
_entity_poly.entity_id
_entity_poly.type
_entity_poly.pdbx_seq_one_letter_code
_entity_poly.pdbx_strand_id
1 'polypeptide(L)'
;MSDLETRTRPSQDESVHCKVCDAPFKTLQDCLAHELLKHTIKPQKKLRKCLDAITKLFASEQIQCERRVLKATLAQAPAGQHLRAVLAFYSGNCNELSACFAQVRETLQKQLQGRVKVYPFGSLVTGLALKDSDIDLFLEQTDTSSNSMSHRQLFNKIYNFLRRTDCFQDVFAIRHARVPIIRCKHVYSGLSLDINMSSPNSTYNSRFVAELLGRDVRMRELFLFLKLWAKKLKIIGSGSMTSYCLITLIIFGMQQRRQLPSIKQLQARCPVLEVMGVNYAYSFQQVRPIPASLTTLDLISSFFELYSQMEFEKKLLSPYLGCALDLETAFSTPGKFPEYEEQLKAMHKATGEQPEPFQYQRCVCVQDPFELQHNVGQSISITNLCYLRECLALATKACSDKRLVSTPAKLYDYLLFGLAEKLLQGQRLDQEQPAKVRKQMLNKPEQTPMQRAQPDGSEATTQIVADDAMDRTQVAATAKPAVAATSTKTVAAPANAAVAPTANCAVVAAAEFAAEVAAKPKERLSSSSSVENAPPLMHVHTLKPTNNDLKSLPADFLSKNRNVKQTIYYYWAECYVDAIKDILTNIYGLNLKLIEPEEPLTTNSNSNALPQHFTWLINTTLDTWSARNFQRSTRQSFFAQQLQQTIEFIKTRPNNANYAVNLCGRFSLIVGPDYKELRLELQPMPSDALGLQRHSPLTKFFKSLKNMLCNYKFKEKVISLQQYQH
;
A
#
# COMPACT_ATOMS: atom_id res chain seq x y z
N MET A 1 -0.22 69.19 2.52
CA MET A 1 -1.31 68.56 1.76
C MET A 1 -0.66 67.55 0.84
N SER A 2 -0.98 66.26 0.79
CA SER A 2 -1.73 65.32 1.63
C SER A 2 -2.03 64.15 0.69
N ASP A 3 -1.79 62.93 1.14
CA ASP A 3 -2.22 61.67 0.49
C ASP A 3 -1.72 61.39 -0.94
N LEU A 4 -0.71 60.50 -1.04
CA LEU A 4 -0.48 59.73 -2.27
C LEU A 4 -0.30 58.24 -1.96
N GLU A 5 -1.34 57.49 -2.32
CA GLU A 5 -1.38 56.03 -2.57
C GLU A 5 -0.89 55.04 -1.49
N THR A 6 -1.81 54.68 -0.60
CA THR A 6 -1.86 53.36 0.03
C THR A 6 -2.04 52.23 -1.00
N ARG A 7 -0.94 51.69 -1.55
CA ARG A 7 -0.97 50.38 -2.21
C ARG A 7 -0.93 49.25 -1.18
N THR A 8 -2.11 48.82 -0.75
CA THR A 8 -2.31 47.62 0.08
C THR A 8 -1.70 46.39 -0.60
N ARG A 9 -0.93 45.62 0.18
CA ARG A 9 -0.47 44.28 -0.25
C ARG A 9 -1.69 43.34 -0.29
N PRO A 10 -1.78 42.39 -1.24
CA PRO A 10 -2.78 41.33 -1.16
C PRO A 10 -2.56 40.51 0.11
N SER A 11 -3.66 40.13 0.76
CA SER A 11 -3.65 39.40 2.04
C SER A 11 -3.13 37.96 1.90
N GLN A 12 -2.53 37.45 2.98
CA GLN A 12 -2.08 36.06 3.07
C GLN A 12 -3.24 35.11 3.46
N ASP A 13 -3.03 33.82 3.20
CA ASP A 13 -3.79 32.66 3.69
C ASP A 13 -5.30 32.53 3.36
N GLU A 14 -5.60 32.17 2.10
CA GLU A 14 -6.70 31.24 1.79
C GLU A 14 -6.19 29.78 1.77
N SER A 15 -5.88 29.20 2.93
CA SER A 15 -5.47 27.79 3.03
C SER A 15 -6.68 26.85 3.09
N VAL A 16 -6.71 25.82 2.23
CA VAL A 16 -7.86 24.91 2.09
C VAL A 16 -7.69 23.70 3.02
N HIS A 17 -8.63 23.51 3.94
CA HIS A 17 -8.56 22.48 4.98
C HIS A 17 -9.43 21.25 4.67
N CYS A 18 -8.93 20.03 4.94
CA CYS A 18 -9.62 18.77 4.66
C CYS A 18 -10.75 18.46 5.65
N LYS A 19 -11.97 18.20 5.15
CA LYS A 19 -13.18 18.03 5.98
C LYS A 19 -13.25 16.77 6.84
N VAL A 20 -12.23 15.92 6.80
CA VAL A 20 -12.17 14.66 7.57
C VAL A 20 -11.08 14.69 8.66
N CYS A 21 -10.06 15.55 8.54
CA CYS A 21 -8.96 15.61 9.52
C CYS A 21 -8.25 16.98 9.60
N ASP A 22 -8.88 18.03 9.07
CA ASP A 22 -8.48 19.44 9.08
C ASP A 22 -7.05 19.79 8.61
N ALA A 23 -6.39 18.86 7.90
CA ALA A 23 -5.07 19.10 7.34
C ALA A 23 -5.11 20.26 6.32
N PRO A 24 -4.20 21.25 6.39
CA PRO A 24 -4.19 22.42 5.51
C PRO A 24 -3.43 22.18 4.21
N PHE A 25 -3.94 22.75 3.11
CA PHE A 25 -3.38 22.63 1.76
C PHE A 25 -3.34 23.97 1.03
N LYS A 26 -2.36 24.13 0.13
CA LYS A 26 -2.21 25.32 -0.72
C LYS A 26 -3.22 25.38 -1.88
N THR A 27 -3.84 24.25 -2.23
CA THR A 27 -4.90 24.19 -3.25
C THR A 27 -6.03 23.27 -2.82
N LEU A 28 -7.23 23.51 -3.34
CA LEU A 28 -8.35 22.57 -3.22
C LEU A 28 -8.04 21.21 -3.86
N GLN A 29 -7.28 21.20 -4.96
CA GLN A 29 -6.91 19.96 -5.65
C GLN A 29 -6.03 19.06 -4.78
N ASP A 30 -5.07 19.62 -4.03
CA ASP A 30 -4.23 18.87 -3.08
C ASP A 30 -5.06 18.35 -1.89
N CYS A 31 -5.98 19.17 -1.38
CA CYS A 31 -6.90 18.81 -0.30
C CYS A 31 -7.79 17.61 -0.69
N LEU A 32 -8.43 17.67 -1.86
CA LEU A 32 -9.26 16.58 -2.38
C LEU A 32 -8.42 15.35 -2.76
N ALA A 33 -7.19 15.53 -3.26
CA ALA A 33 -6.26 14.42 -3.49
C ALA A 33 -5.85 13.72 -2.19
N HIS A 34 -5.63 14.46 -1.10
CA HIS A 34 -5.45 13.91 0.24
C HIS A 34 -6.70 13.14 0.69
N GLU A 35 -7.89 13.74 0.58
CA GLU A 35 -9.16 13.12 0.98
C GLU A 35 -9.39 11.78 0.25
N LEU A 36 -9.15 11.77 -1.06
CA LEU A 36 -9.13 10.56 -1.89
C LEU A 36 -8.10 9.51 -1.40
N LEU A 37 -6.86 9.91 -1.13
CA LEU A 37 -5.77 8.97 -0.83
C LEU A 37 -5.80 8.42 0.60
N LYS A 38 -6.39 9.17 1.55
CA LYS A 38 -6.42 8.87 2.98
C LYS A 38 -7.78 8.35 3.46
N HIS A 39 -8.88 8.94 2.97
CA HIS A 39 -10.21 8.79 3.59
C HIS A 39 -11.19 7.99 2.72
N THR A 40 -11.16 8.12 1.38
CA THR A 40 -12.13 7.38 0.52
C THR A 40 -11.70 5.94 0.20
N ILE A 41 -10.39 5.66 0.12
CA ILE A 41 -9.90 4.29 -0.11
C ILE A 41 -9.95 3.51 1.22
N LYS A 42 -11.03 2.73 1.43
CA LYS A 42 -11.16 1.77 2.55
C LYS A 42 -9.82 1.01 2.79
N PRO A 43 -9.10 1.27 3.90
CA PRO A 43 -7.74 0.74 4.10
C PRO A 43 -7.68 -0.79 4.01
N GLN A 44 -8.73 -1.46 4.50
CA GLN A 44 -8.98 -2.90 4.40
C GLN A 44 -8.78 -3.47 2.98
N LYS A 45 -9.13 -2.75 1.90
CA LYS A 45 -8.99 -3.27 0.52
C LYS A 45 -7.54 -3.18 -0.01
N LYS A 46 -6.73 -2.23 0.50
CA LYS A 46 -5.27 -2.22 0.28
C LYS A 46 -4.60 -3.28 1.15
N LEU A 47 -5.02 -3.39 2.42
CA LEU A 47 -4.50 -4.36 3.38
C LEU A 47 -4.73 -5.81 2.93
N ARG A 48 -5.94 -6.17 2.48
CA ARG A 48 -6.24 -7.49 1.89
C ARG A 48 -5.30 -7.80 0.72
N LYS A 49 -5.13 -6.90 -0.24
CA LYS A 49 -4.17 -7.09 -1.35
C LYS A 49 -2.73 -7.28 -0.90
N CYS A 50 -2.30 -6.59 0.16
CA CYS A 50 -0.97 -6.77 0.74
C CYS A 50 -0.83 -8.18 1.36
N LEU A 51 -1.83 -8.59 2.15
CA LEU A 51 -1.92 -9.92 2.76
C LEU A 51 -2.00 -11.03 1.72
N ASP A 52 -2.73 -10.86 0.62
CA ASP A 52 -2.81 -11.79 -0.51
C ASP A 52 -1.43 -11.98 -1.20
N ALA A 53 -0.65 -10.90 -1.31
CA ALA A 53 0.69 -10.94 -1.92
C ALA A 53 1.71 -11.60 -0.98
N ILE A 54 1.71 -11.23 0.30
CA ILE A 54 2.55 -11.86 1.34
C ILE A 54 2.21 -13.36 1.46
N THR A 55 0.93 -13.71 1.40
CA THR A 55 0.46 -15.11 1.35
C THR A 55 1.08 -15.89 0.21
N LYS A 56 0.99 -15.38 -1.02
CA LYS A 56 1.56 -16.05 -2.20
C LYS A 56 3.08 -16.22 -2.10
N LEU A 57 3.75 -15.25 -1.48
CA LEU A 57 5.18 -15.35 -1.17
C LEU A 57 5.45 -16.47 -0.15
N PHE A 58 4.74 -16.51 0.97
CA PHE A 58 4.91 -17.57 1.99
C PHE A 58 4.48 -18.97 1.50
N ALA A 59 3.58 -19.05 0.52
CA ALA A 59 3.21 -20.29 -0.15
C ALA A 59 4.22 -20.74 -1.24
N SER A 60 5.24 -19.93 -1.56
CA SER A 60 6.25 -20.30 -2.57
C SER A 60 7.12 -21.47 -2.13
N GLU A 61 7.51 -22.31 -3.08
CA GLU A 61 8.37 -23.47 -2.82
C GLU A 61 9.70 -23.07 -2.16
N GLN A 62 10.29 -21.94 -2.54
CA GLN A 62 11.52 -21.42 -1.95
C GLN A 62 11.39 -21.23 -0.42
N ILE A 63 10.31 -20.59 0.03
CA ILE A 63 10.05 -20.35 1.46
C ILE A 63 9.63 -21.64 2.19
N GLN A 64 8.89 -22.53 1.53
CA GLN A 64 8.53 -23.83 2.12
C GLN A 64 9.70 -24.82 2.14
N CYS A 65 10.69 -24.69 1.27
CA CYS A 65 11.98 -25.37 1.35
C CYS A 65 12.78 -24.83 2.54
N GLU A 66 12.98 -23.51 2.60
CA GLU A 66 13.70 -22.84 3.70
C GLU A 66 13.11 -23.18 5.08
N ARG A 67 11.78 -23.17 5.22
CA ARG A 67 11.09 -23.55 6.45
C ARG A 67 11.30 -25.03 6.82
N ARG A 68 11.33 -25.94 5.84
CA ARG A 68 11.65 -27.36 6.09
C ARG A 68 13.07 -27.54 6.62
N VAL A 69 14.05 -26.85 6.03
CA VAL A 69 15.44 -26.91 6.50
C VAL A 69 15.56 -26.31 7.91
N LEU A 70 14.94 -25.14 8.17
CA LEU A 70 14.95 -24.55 9.52
C LEU A 70 14.29 -25.48 10.57
N LYS A 71 13.21 -26.18 10.22
CA LYS A 71 12.59 -27.18 11.11
C LYS A 71 13.53 -28.33 11.45
N ALA A 72 14.30 -28.82 10.48
CA ALA A 72 15.34 -29.83 10.73
C ALA A 72 16.46 -29.28 11.64
N THR A 73 16.94 -28.06 11.38
CA THR A 73 17.93 -27.39 12.25
C THR A 73 17.42 -27.18 13.67
N LEU A 74 16.15 -26.80 13.84
CA LEU A 74 15.50 -26.62 15.14
C LEU A 74 15.27 -27.95 15.88
N ALA A 75 14.98 -29.04 15.18
CA ALA A 75 14.84 -30.37 15.78
C ALA A 75 16.18 -30.95 16.28
N GLN A 76 17.30 -30.49 15.72
CA GLN A 76 18.65 -30.84 16.15
C GLN A 76 19.24 -29.86 17.19
N ALA A 77 18.54 -28.76 17.50
CA ALA A 77 19.03 -27.74 18.43
C ALA A 77 18.89 -28.19 19.89
N PRO A 78 19.96 -28.07 20.72
CA PRO A 78 19.85 -28.36 22.15
C PRO A 78 18.77 -27.54 22.86
N ALA A 79 18.28 -28.05 23.99
CA ALA A 79 17.37 -27.32 24.87
C ALA A 79 17.96 -25.92 25.22
N GLY A 80 17.11 -24.89 25.19
CA GLY A 80 17.51 -23.49 25.33
C GLY A 80 18.21 -22.87 24.12
N GLN A 81 18.97 -23.62 23.32
CA GLN A 81 19.78 -23.08 22.21
C GLN A 81 19.01 -22.78 20.91
N HIS A 82 17.70 -22.98 20.90
CA HIS A 82 16.84 -22.87 19.71
C HIS A 82 16.92 -21.49 19.04
N LEU A 83 16.95 -20.39 19.82
CA LEU A 83 17.10 -19.05 19.27
C LEU A 83 18.46 -18.88 18.59
N ARG A 84 19.53 -19.37 19.23
CA ARG A 84 20.90 -19.32 18.69
C ARG A 84 21.01 -20.11 17.37
N ALA A 85 20.32 -21.23 17.26
CA ALA A 85 20.22 -22.01 16.02
C ALA A 85 19.50 -21.24 14.89
N VAL A 86 18.39 -20.55 15.19
CA VAL A 86 17.72 -19.64 14.23
C VAL A 86 18.67 -18.53 13.78
N LEU A 87 19.34 -17.87 14.73
CA LEU A 87 20.22 -16.75 14.42
C LEU A 87 21.42 -17.20 13.57
N ALA A 88 22.06 -18.33 13.90
CA ALA A 88 23.14 -18.91 13.10
C ALA A 88 22.68 -19.34 11.69
N PHE A 89 21.44 -19.79 11.53
CA PHE A 89 20.88 -20.14 10.23
C PHE A 89 20.73 -18.91 9.31
N TYR A 90 20.51 -17.71 9.86
CA TYR A 90 20.20 -16.49 9.09
C TYR A 90 21.28 -15.40 9.10
N SER A 91 22.21 -15.40 10.06
CA SER A 91 23.32 -14.46 10.13
C SER A 91 24.21 -14.54 8.89
N GLY A 92 24.60 -13.39 8.35
CA GLY A 92 25.63 -13.31 7.32
C GLY A 92 27.01 -13.56 7.91
N ASN A 93 27.96 -14.06 7.11
CA ASN A 93 29.33 -14.23 7.59
C ASN A 93 30.01 -12.85 7.70
N CYS A 94 30.05 -12.31 8.92
CA CYS A 94 30.67 -11.02 9.20
C CYS A 94 32.17 -10.97 8.82
N ASN A 95 32.86 -12.12 8.77
CA ASN A 95 34.28 -12.16 8.40
C ASN A 95 34.45 -11.98 6.88
N GLU A 96 33.62 -12.65 6.07
CA GLU A 96 33.57 -12.44 4.61
C GLU A 96 33.17 -11.01 4.25
N LEU A 97 32.15 -10.46 4.93
CA LEU A 97 31.73 -9.07 4.74
C LEU A 97 32.84 -8.07 5.12
N SER A 98 33.58 -8.34 6.20
CA SER A 98 34.72 -7.51 6.62
C SER A 98 35.91 -7.59 5.67
N ALA A 99 36.20 -8.78 5.13
CA ALA A 99 37.25 -8.99 4.14
C ALA A 99 36.90 -8.31 2.79
N CYS A 100 35.65 -8.43 2.34
CA CYS A 100 35.15 -7.70 1.17
C CYS A 100 35.20 -6.18 1.41
N PHE A 101 34.81 -5.69 2.59
CA PHE A 101 34.92 -4.28 2.93
C PHE A 101 36.37 -3.80 2.82
N ALA A 102 37.35 -4.56 3.32
CA ALA A 102 38.76 -4.20 3.22
C ALA A 102 39.23 -4.05 1.77
N GLN A 103 38.86 -4.98 0.89
CA GLN A 103 39.17 -4.93 -0.56
C GLN A 103 38.51 -3.74 -1.26
N VAL A 104 37.22 -3.50 -0.99
CA VAL A 104 36.46 -2.39 -1.58
C VAL A 104 37.00 -1.04 -1.10
N ARG A 105 37.34 -0.92 0.18
CA ARG A 105 38.02 0.25 0.75
C ARG A 105 39.35 0.51 0.06
N GLU A 106 40.23 -0.49 -0.04
CA GLU A 106 41.54 -0.32 -0.67
C GLU A 106 41.38 0.12 -2.13
N THR A 107 40.51 -0.55 -2.89
CA THR A 107 40.18 -0.21 -4.28
C THR A 107 39.74 1.24 -4.42
N LEU A 108 38.78 1.68 -3.60
CA LEU A 108 38.29 3.06 -3.61
C LEU A 108 39.39 4.06 -3.24
N GLN A 109 40.10 3.86 -2.12
CA GLN A 109 41.11 4.82 -1.66
C GLN A 109 42.30 4.92 -2.64
N LYS A 110 42.74 3.79 -3.23
CA LYS A 110 43.81 3.74 -4.22
C LYS A 110 43.44 4.47 -5.51
N GLN A 111 42.27 4.16 -6.08
CA GLN A 111 41.80 4.78 -7.34
C GLN A 111 41.46 6.28 -7.16
N LEU A 112 41.10 6.70 -5.94
CA LEU A 112 40.82 8.09 -5.60
C LEU A 112 42.05 8.83 -5.05
N GLN A 113 43.25 8.23 -5.16
CA GLN A 113 44.53 8.82 -4.80
C GLN A 113 44.58 9.33 -3.34
N GLY A 114 43.99 8.58 -2.41
CA GLY A 114 43.92 8.92 -0.99
C GLY A 114 42.98 10.07 -0.62
N ARG A 115 42.37 10.77 -1.60
CA ARG A 115 41.56 11.99 -1.38
C ARG A 115 40.22 11.75 -0.66
N VAL A 116 39.89 10.49 -0.36
CA VAL A 116 38.77 10.11 0.50
C VAL A 116 39.19 9.06 1.52
N LYS A 117 38.55 9.11 2.69
CA LYS A 117 38.48 7.97 3.62
C LYS A 117 37.15 7.24 3.42
N VAL A 118 37.18 5.92 3.55
CA VAL A 118 36.01 5.05 3.42
C VAL A 118 35.70 4.46 4.79
N TYR A 119 34.55 4.82 5.35
CA TYR A 119 34.07 4.29 6.62
C TYR A 119 32.89 3.33 6.37
N PRO A 120 32.87 2.13 6.97
CA PRO A 120 31.70 1.28 6.92
C PRO A 120 30.62 1.80 7.88
N PHE A 121 29.35 1.49 7.63
CA PHE A 121 28.29 1.66 8.61
C PHE A 121 27.26 0.52 8.56
N GLY A 122 26.09 0.74 9.15
CA GLY A 122 24.89 -0.07 8.95
C GLY A 122 25.05 -1.53 9.38
N SER A 123 24.64 -2.45 8.51
CA SER A 123 24.49 -3.87 8.90
C SER A 123 25.81 -4.56 9.26
N LEU A 124 26.92 -4.11 8.65
CA LEU A 124 28.26 -4.62 8.93
C LEU A 124 28.75 -4.16 10.32
N VAL A 125 28.78 -2.85 10.56
CA VAL A 125 29.32 -2.28 11.82
C VAL A 125 28.49 -2.67 13.05
N THR A 126 27.17 -2.72 12.92
CA THR A 126 26.27 -3.11 14.02
C THR A 126 26.32 -4.61 14.36
N GLY A 127 27.01 -5.43 13.56
CA GLY A 127 27.01 -6.89 13.73
C GLY A 127 25.64 -7.54 13.52
N LEU A 128 24.71 -6.83 12.86
CA LEU A 128 23.33 -7.26 12.56
C LEU A 128 23.17 -7.74 11.11
N ALA A 129 24.24 -8.17 10.45
CA ALA A 129 24.20 -8.68 9.09
C ALA A 129 23.44 -10.02 9.00
N LEU A 130 22.48 -10.08 8.08
CA LEU A 130 21.87 -11.32 7.56
C LEU A 130 22.60 -11.71 6.25
N LYS A 131 22.44 -12.96 5.80
CA LYS A 131 23.11 -13.49 4.59
C LYS A 131 22.93 -12.65 3.31
N ASP A 132 21.82 -11.92 3.22
CA ASP A 132 21.42 -11.03 2.13
C ASP A 132 21.46 -9.55 2.58
N SER A 133 22.59 -9.11 3.12
CA SER A 133 22.81 -7.70 3.53
C SER A 133 23.83 -7.01 2.63
N ASP A 134 23.49 -5.80 2.22
CA ASP A 134 24.37 -4.89 1.50
C ASP A 134 25.48 -4.35 2.42
N ILE A 135 26.59 -3.84 1.87
CA ILE A 135 27.63 -3.12 2.64
C ILE A 135 27.39 -1.62 2.51
N ASP A 136 27.05 -0.98 3.63
CA ASP A 136 26.83 0.46 3.75
C ASP A 136 28.17 1.21 3.91
N LEU A 137 28.46 2.21 3.06
CA LEU A 137 29.74 2.94 3.00
C LEU A 137 29.56 4.47 3.02
N PHE A 138 30.30 5.17 3.89
CA PHE A 138 30.42 6.63 3.90
C PHE A 138 31.78 7.06 3.35
N LEU A 139 31.78 8.02 2.40
CA LEU A 139 32.99 8.64 1.85
C LEU A 139 33.17 10.06 2.40
N GLU A 140 34.25 10.27 3.15
CA GLU A 140 34.70 11.56 3.67
C GLU A 140 35.82 12.11 2.77
N GLN A 141 35.74 13.35 2.29
CA GLN A 141 36.85 13.98 1.57
C GLN A 141 37.96 14.39 2.55
N THR A 142 39.22 14.12 2.20
CA THR A 142 40.38 14.45 3.06
C THR A 142 40.99 15.82 2.79
N ASP A 143 40.68 16.44 1.64
CA ASP A 143 41.22 17.74 1.26
C ASP A 143 40.57 18.86 2.09
N THR A 144 41.26 19.31 3.14
CA THR A 144 40.85 20.42 4.03
C THR A 144 41.19 21.83 3.48
N SER A 145 41.68 21.91 2.25
CA SER A 145 41.99 23.18 1.58
C SER A 145 40.73 23.89 1.05
N SER A 146 40.85 25.19 0.73
CA SER A 146 39.77 26.02 0.17
C SER A 146 39.24 25.57 -1.21
N ASN A 147 39.85 24.54 -1.81
CA ASN A 147 39.40 23.90 -3.06
C ASN A 147 38.71 22.54 -2.80
N SER A 148 38.09 22.36 -1.63
CA SER A 148 37.26 21.18 -1.34
C SER A 148 36.11 21.05 -2.36
N MET A 149 35.77 19.81 -2.73
CA MET A 149 34.75 19.59 -3.76
C MET A 149 33.37 19.56 -3.11
N SER A 150 32.40 20.25 -3.70
CA SER A 150 31.01 20.13 -3.23
C SER A 150 30.56 18.67 -3.28
N HIS A 151 29.70 18.24 -2.33
CA HIS A 151 29.16 16.87 -2.29
C HIS A 151 28.58 16.43 -3.65
N ARG A 152 27.99 17.35 -4.43
CA ARG A 152 27.48 17.08 -5.80
C ARG A 152 28.59 16.81 -6.82
N GLN A 153 29.72 17.52 -6.77
CA GLN A 153 30.88 17.25 -7.63
C GLN A 153 31.55 15.93 -7.23
N LEU A 154 31.72 15.67 -5.93
CA LEU A 154 32.28 14.43 -5.43
C LEU A 154 31.40 13.24 -5.84
N PHE A 155 30.08 13.31 -5.59
CA PHE A 155 29.11 12.29 -6.01
C PHE A 155 29.20 11.98 -7.50
N ASN A 156 29.25 13.01 -8.36
CA ASN A 156 29.40 12.80 -9.80
C ASN A 156 30.74 12.17 -10.19
N LYS A 157 31.84 12.53 -9.52
CA LYS A 157 33.17 11.94 -9.74
C LYS A 157 33.18 10.46 -9.36
N ILE A 158 32.65 10.10 -8.18
CA ILE A 158 32.55 8.71 -7.72
C ILE A 158 31.61 7.88 -8.60
N TYR A 159 30.44 8.40 -8.95
CA TYR A 159 29.49 7.73 -9.84
C TYR A 159 30.11 7.42 -11.21
N ASN A 160 30.83 8.37 -11.80
CA ASN A 160 31.50 8.19 -13.09
C ASN A 160 32.72 7.27 -12.99
N PHE A 161 33.41 7.22 -11.85
CA PHE A 161 34.49 6.26 -11.60
C PHE A 161 33.94 4.82 -11.50
N LEU A 162 32.92 4.60 -10.67
CA LEU A 162 32.29 3.29 -10.48
C LEU A 162 31.74 2.73 -11.80
N ARG A 163 31.13 3.59 -12.64
CA ARG A 163 30.63 3.21 -13.98
C ARG A 163 31.71 2.91 -15.03
N ARG A 164 33.00 3.11 -14.74
CA ARG A 164 34.13 2.93 -15.67
C ARG A 164 35.12 1.86 -15.22
N THR A 165 34.85 1.17 -14.11
CA THR A 165 35.81 0.28 -13.45
C THR A 165 35.21 -1.12 -13.34
N ASP A 166 35.85 -2.11 -13.96
CA ASP A 166 35.33 -3.49 -14.09
C ASP A 166 35.17 -4.21 -12.74
N CYS A 167 35.66 -3.63 -11.63
CA CYS A 167 35.38 -4.08 -10.27
C CYS A 167 33.90 -3.89 -9.85
N PHE A 168 33.11 -3.07 -10.54
CA PHE A 168 31.73 -2.73 -10.16
C PHE A 168 30.73 -2.86 -11.31
N GLN A 169 29.63 -3.56 -11.06
CA GLN A 169 28.47 -3.67 -11.93
C GLN A 169 27.22 -3.02 -11.29
N ASP A 170 26.11 -2.99 -12.02
CA ASP A 170 24.78 -2.57 -11.53
C ASP A 170 24.79 -1.18 -10.86
N VAL A 171 25.58 -0.24 -11.40
CA VAL A 171 25.84 1.08 -10.80
C VAL A 171 24.70 2.06 -11.14
N PHE A 172 23.95 2.52 -10.13
CA PHE A 172 22.90 3.54 -10.28
C PHE A 172 22.85 4.54 -9.11
N ALA A 173 22.35 5.75 -9.39
CA ALA A 173 22.36 6.88 -8.46
C ALA A 173 20.94 7.24 -7.98
N ILE A 174 20.72 7.22 -6.66
CA ILE A 174 19.48 7.64 -6.00
C ILE A 174 19.68 9.08 -5.51
N ARG A 175 19.40 10.04 -6.40
CA ARG A 175 19.75 11.47 -6.21
C ARG A 175 18.71 12.31 -5.46
N HIS A 176 17.47 11.83 -5.36
CA HIS A 176 16.33 12.58 -4.81
C HIS A 176 15.86 12.08 -3.44
N ALA A 177 16.73 11.37 -2.71
CA ALA A 177 16.53 10.99 -1.32
C ALA A 177 17.19 12.01 -0.37
N ARG A 178 16.74 12.08 0.90
CA ARG A 178 17.30 12.94 1.96
C ARG A 178 18.83 12.86 2.03
N VAL A 179 19.36 11.65 1.91
CA VAL A 179 20.80 11.38 1.72
C VAL A 179 20.95 10.76 0.34
N PRO A 180 21.55 11.46 -0.65
CA PRO A 180 21.84 10.90 -1.96
C PRO A 180 22.84 9.74 -1.85
N ILE A 181 22.52 8.61 -2.47
CA ILE A 181 23.39 7.42 -2.48
C ILE A 181 23.65 6.89 -3.89
N ILE A 182 24.81 6.25 -4.07
CA ILE A 182 25.13 5.43 -5.24
C ILE A 182 25.02 3.97 -4.80
N ARG A 183 24.14 3.21 -5.46
CA ARG A 183 24.12 1.74 -5.34
C ARG A 183 24.95 1.14 -6.45
N CYS A 184 25.73 0.12 -6.13
CA CYS A 184 26.43 -0.72 -7.10
C CYS A 184 26.62 -2.12 -6.52
N LYS A 185 27.23 -3.02 -7.29
CA LYS A 185 27.58 -4.37 -6.85
C LYS A 185 29.03 -4.65 -7.20
N HIS A 186 29.81 -5.09 -6.21
CA HIS A 186 31.20 -5.45 -6.40
C HIS A 186 31.28 -6.81 -7.13
N VAL A 187 31.97 -6.84 -8.28
CA VAL A 187 31.93 -7.99 -9.21
C VAL A 187 32.56 -9.24 -8.58
N TYR A 188 33.73 -9.10 -7.94
CA TYR A 188 34.47 -10.25 -7.41
C TYR A 188 33.78 -10.96 -6.23
N SER A 189 33.11 -10.21 -5.35
CA SER A 189 32.40 -10.78 -4.18
C SER A 189 30.90 -10.98 -4.40
N GLY A 190 30.34 -10.43 -5.48
CA GLY A 190 28.91 -10.45 -5.77
C GLY A 190 28.05 -9.58 -4.83
N LEU A 191 28.64 -8.84 -3.90
CA LEU A 191 27.93 -8.09 -2.85
C LEU A 191 27.50 -6.68 -3.31
N SER A 192 26.29 -6.29 -2.95
CA SER A 192 25.79 -4.92 -3.11
C SER A 192 26.53 -3.94 -2.18
N LEU A 193 26.71 -2.71 -2.65
CA LEU A 193 27.27 -1.58 -1.89
C LEU A 193 26.32 -0.38 -1.97
N ASP A 194 26.02 0.24 -0.83
CA ASP A 194 25.30 1.52 -0.74
C ASP A 194 26.24 2.62 -0.26
N ILE A 195 26.59 3.54 -1.17
CA ILE A 195 27.62 4.56 -0.97
C ILE A 195 26.98 5.93 -0.74
N ASN A 196 27.11 6.43 0.50
CA ASN A 196 26.72 7.75 0.98
C ASN A 196 27.95 8.67 1.04
N MET A 197 27.76 9.97 0.78
CA MET A 197 28.86 10.94 0.62
C MET A 197 28.51 12.34 1.14
N SER A 198 27.46 12.48 1.93
CA SER A 198 26.91 13.79 2.31
C SER A 198 26.45 13.88 3.77
N SER A 199 26.48 12.79 4.52
CA SER A 199 26.09 12.75 5.92
C SER A 199 26.90 11.70 6.68
N PRO A 200 27.70 12.09 7.70
CA PRO A 200 28.40 11.14 8.55
C PRO A 200 27.46 10.49 9.58
N ASN A 201 26.24 11.00 9.78
CA ASN A 201 25.28 10.62 10.82
C ASN A 201 25.09 9.09 10.91
N SER A 202 25.05 8.42 9.76
CA SER A 202 24.89 6.96 9.70
C SER A 202 26.06 6.19 10.33
N THR A 203 27.28 6.74 10.35
CA THR A 203 28.43 6.10 11.03
C THR A 203 28.30 6.25 12.55
N TYR A 204 27.95 7.44 13.06
CA TYR A 204 27.68 7.68 14.48
C TYR A 204 26.53 6.80 15.01
N ASN A 205 25.40 6.77 14.30
CA ASN A 205 24.24 5.98 14.71
C ASN A 205 24.55 4.46 14.66
N SER A 206 25.39 4.02 13.72
CA SER A 206 25.84 2.61 13.66
C SER A 206 26.85 2.27 14.75
N ARG A 207 27.74 3.21 15.11
CA ARG A 207 28.70 3.07 16.20
C ARG A 207 27.98 2.97 17.56
N PHE A 208 27.02 3.83 17.82
CA PHE A 208 26.18 3.78 19.02
C PHE A 208 25.49 2.42 19.17
N VAL A 209 24.90 1.90 18.08
CA VAL A 209 24.25 0.58 18.09
C VAL A 209 25.29 -0.55 18.27
N ALA A 210 26.46 -0.48 17.64
CA ALA A 210 27.51 -1.48 17.83
C ALA A 210 28.02 -1.54 19.28
N GLU A 211 28.31 -0.38 19.88
CA GLU A 211 28.73 -0.29 21.29
C GLU A 211 27.62 -0.72 22.25
N LEU A 212 26.35 -0.41 21.97
CA LEU A 212 25.18 -0.88 22.73
C LEU A 212 25.08 -2.42 22.70
N LEU A 213 25.10 -3.03 21.51
CA LEU A 213 24.95 -4.48 21.34
C LEU A 213 26.17 -5.27 21.84
N GLY A 214 27.32 -4.63 22.01
CA GLY A 214 28.49 -5.21 22.67
C GLY A 214 28.36 -5.39 24.18
N ARG A 215 27.35 -4.76 24.84
CA ARG A 215 27.21 -4.78 26.30
C ARG A 215 26.57 -6.06 26.86
N ASP A 216 25.67 -6.70 26.11
CA ASP A 216 24.93 -7.88 26.54
C ASP A 216 24.51 -8.71 25.33
N VAL A 217 24.85 -10.00 25.33
CA VAL A 217 24.55 -10.93 24.23
C VAL A 217 23.05 -10.98 23.90
N ARG A 218 22.18 -10.82 24.91
CA ARG A 218 20.72 -10.83 24.75
C ARG A 218 20.22 -9.64 23.94
N MET A 219 20.92 -8.50 23.97
CA MET A 219 20.60 -7.37 23.07
C MET A 219 20.89 -7.73 21.62
N ARG A 220 22.06 -8.31 21.33
CA ARG A 220 22.39 -8.71 19.94
C ARG A 220 21.44 -9.76 19.41
N GLU A 221 21.06 -10.74 20.23
CA GLU A 221 20.07 -11.76 19.86
C GLU A 221 18.67 -11.15 19.63
N LEU A 222 18.20 -10.27 20.51
CA LEU A 222 16.93 -9.53 20.38
C LEU A 222 16.86 -8.74 19.06
N PHE A 223 17.87 -7.91 18.80
CA PHE A 223 17.89 -7.03 17.63
C PHE A 223 18.00 -7.83 16.33
N LEU A 224 18.81 -8.88 16.30
CA LEU A 224 18.94 -9.73 15.11
C LEU A 224 17.68 -10.58 14.86
N PHE A 225 17.04 -11.10 15.91
CA PHE A 225 15.78 -11.83 15.80
C PHE A 225 14.64 -10.94 15.29
N LEU A 226 14.47 -9.74 15.87
CA LEU A 226 13.40 -8.83 15.45
C LEU A 226 13.64 -8.30 14.02
N LYS A 227 14.91 -8.04 13.63
CA LYS A 227 15.27 -7.71 12.24
C LYS A 227 14.93 -8.86 11.28
N LEU A 228 15.22 -10.11 11.65
CA LEU A 228 14.87 -11.29 10.87
C LEU A 228 13.35 -11.46 10.74
N TRP A 229 12.62 -11.42 11.86
CA TRP A 229 11.15 -11.49 11.94
C TRP A 229 10.50 -10.47 11.00
N ALA A 230 10.90 -9.20 11.11
CA ALA A 230 10.38 -8.13 10.26
C ALA A 230 10.76 -8.29 8.78
N LYS A 231 11.95 -8.82 8.44
CA LYS A 231 12.39 -9.06 7.05
C LYS A 231 11.69 -10.26 6.41
N LYS A 232 11.35 -11.29 7.19
CA LYS A 232 10.53 -12.43 6.74
C LYS A 232 9.11 -11.99 6.45
N LEU A 233 8.45 -11.31 7.40
CA LEU A 233 7.09 -10.80 7.26
C LEU A 233 6.95 -9.61 6.28
N LYS A 234 8.05 -9.07 5.72
CA LYS A 234 8.06 -7.86 4.86
C LYS A 234 7.52 -6.60 5.56
N ILE A 235 7.60 -6.57 6.89
CA ILE A 235 7.39 -5.37 7.70
C ILE A 235 8.46 -4.33 7.35
N ILE A 236 9.73 -4.75 7.25
CA ILE A 236 10.83 -3.91 6.75
C ILE A 236 11.15 -4.23 5.27
N GLY A 237 11.42 -3.19 4.49
CA GLY A 237 11.72 -3.30 3.06
C GLY A 237 11.46 -2.02 2.27
N SER A 238 11.64 -2.08 0.94
CA SER A 238 11.37 -0.97 0.03
C SER A 238 9.90 -0.51 0.12
N GLY A 239 9.67 0.78 0.30
CA GLY A 239 8.33 1.34 0.50
C GLY A 239 7.67 0.99 1.85
N SER A 240 8.45 0.59 2.85
CA SER A 240 7.97 0.27 4.21
C SER A 240 8.89 0.84 5.29
N MET A 241 8.74 0.35 6.53
CA MET A 241 9.67 0.60 7.64
C MET A 241 11.11 0.27 7.22
N THR A 242 12.07 1.10 7.62
CA THR A 242 13.50 0.81 7.42
C THR A 242 14.03 -0.09 8.53
N SER A 243 15.10 -0.86 8.26
CA SER A 243 15.82 -1.62 9.30
C SER A 243 16.25 -0.73 10.47
N TYR A 244 16.58 0.53 10.18
CA TYR A 244 16.97 1.50 11.19
C TYR A 244 15.79 1.97 12.05
N CYS A 245 14.64 2.28 11.46
CA CYS A 245 13.42 2.58 12.24
C CYS A 245 13.04 1.44 13.20
N LEU A 246 13.22 0.18 12.78
CA LEU A 246 13.01 -0.97 13.66
C LEU A 246 14.01 -1.01 14.81
N ILE A 247 15.30 -0.78 14.54
CA ILE A 247 16.36 -0.68 15.57
C ILE A 247 16.01 0.43 16.58
N THR A 248 15.57 1.60 16.12
CA THR A 248 15.13 2.72 16.95
C THR A 248 13.90 2.38 17.81
N LEU A 249 12.94 1.62 17.29
CA LEU A 249 11.81 1.10 18.07
C LEU A 249 12.26 0.09 19.14
N ILE A 250 13.25 -0.77 18.87
CA ILE A 250 13.76 -1.71 19.88
C ILE A 250 14.47 -0.95 21.01
N ILE A 251 15.30 0.04 20.68
CA ILE A 251 15.93 0.96 21.65
C ILE A 251 14.86 1.63 22.53
N PHE A 252 13.83 2.23 21.92
CA PHE A 252 12.72 2.85 22.64
C PHE A 252 11.97 1.88 23.55
N GLY A 253 11.71 0.66 23.07
CA GLY A 253 11.02 -0.37 23.86
C GLY A 253 11.80 -0.79 25.10
N MET A 254 13.12 -0.93 24.98
CA MET A 254 14.00 -1.19 26.13
C MET A 254 14.02 -0.02 27.12
N GLN A 255 13.92 1.22 26.65
CA GLN A 255 13.78 2.40 27.51
C GLN A 255 12.45 2.42 28.28
N GLN A 256 11.33 2.09 27.62
CA GLN A 256 10.02 1.99 28.31
C GLN A 256 10.04 0.91 29.41
N ARG A 257 10.75 -0.20 29.19
CA ARG A 257 10.95 -1.26 30.20
C ARG A 257 12.09 -0.97 31.20
N ARG A 258 12.66 0.25 31.19
CA ARG A 258 13.77 0.70 32.06
C ARG A 258 15.05 -0.14 31.97
N GLN A 259 15.25 -0.86 30.86
CA GLN A 259 16.43 -1.68 30.56
C GLN A 259 17.56 -0.86 29.94
N LEU A 260 17.25 0.35 29.46
CA LEU A 260 18.19 1.31 28.89
C LEU A 260 17.78 2.73 29.33
N PRO A 261 18.72 3.65 29.65
CA PRO A 261 18.40 5.06 29.84
C PRO A 261 18.05 5.78 28.51
N SER A 262 17.50 6.99 28.61
CA SER A 262 17.29 7.85 27.44
C SER A 262 18.61 8.33 26.84
N ILE A 263 18.63 8.77 25.57
CA ILE A 263 19.89 9.30 24.99
C ILE A 263 20.31 10.57 25.73
N LYS A 264 19.38 11.46 26.09
CA LYS A 264 19.67 12.65 26.94
C LYS A 264 20.40 12.26 28.24
N GLN A 265 19.99 11.18 28.89
CA GLN A 265 20.64 10.63 30.09
C GLN A 265 22.01 9.98 29.83
N LEU A 266 22.32 9.61 28.59
CA LEU A 266 23.65 9.14 28.18
C LEU A 266 24.57 10.30 27.77
N GLN A 267 24.03 11.36 27.14
CA GLN A 267 24.80 12.55 26.75
C GLN A 267 25.28 13.32 27.98
N ALA A 268 24.42 13.44 29.01
CA ALA A 268 24.73 14.11 30.27
C ALA A 268 25.84 13.44 31.13
N ARG A 269 26.46 12.36 30.63
CA ARG A 269 27.55 11.61 31.28
C ARG A 269 28.91 11.81 30.61
N CYS A 270 29.01 12.72 29.64
CA CYS A 270 30.22 12.94 28.84
C CYS A 270 30.25 14.37 28.26
N PRO A 271 31.43 14.89 27.88
CA PRO A 271 31.55 16.12 27.09
C PRO A 271 30.77 16.01 25.77
N VAL A 272 30.24 17.14 25.30
CA VAL A 272 29.51 17.27 24.02
C VAL A 272 30.44 16.94 22.84
N LEU A 273 29.91 16.21 21.85
CA LEU A 273 30.55 15.92 20.57
C LEU A 273 29.62 16.42 19.47
N GLU A 274 29.68 17.73 19.20
CA GLU A 274 28.81 18.37 18.20
C GLU A 274 29.38 18.20 16.79
N VAL A 275 28.54 17.74 15.87
CA VAL A 275 28.84 17.63 14.43
C VAL A 275 27.65 18.20 13.67
N MET A 276 27.88 19.25 12.88
CA MET A 276 26.83 19.97 12.14
C MET A 276 25.65 20.43 13.02
N GLY A 277 25.89 20.78 14.29
CA GLY A 277 24.87 21.19 15.25
C GLY A 277 24.11 20.04 15.93
N VAL A 278 24.48 18.78 15.69
CA VAL A 278 23.91 17.59 16.36
C VAL A 278 24.94 17.02 17.34
N ASN A 279 24.55 16.83 18.60
CA ASN A 279 25.40 16.20 19.61
C ASN A 279 25.35 14.67 19.48
N TYR A 280 26.48 14.04 19.16
CA TYR A 280 26.64 12.59 19.07
C TYR A 280 27.33 11.96 20.29
N ALA A 281 27.56 12.72 21.38
CA ALA A 281 28.15 12.18 22.58
C ALA A 281 27.18 11.26 23.35
N TYR A 282 27.72 10.19 23.92
CA TYR A 282 27.02 9.30 24.85
C TYR A 282 28.07 8.57 25.70
N SER A 283 27.73 8.22 26.94
CA SER A 283 28.54 7.33 27.77
C SER A 283 27.69 6.23 28.41
N PHE A 284 28.00 4.98 28.06
CA PHE A 284 27.39 3.80 28.68
C PHE A 284 28.01 3.44 30.06
N GLN A 285 28.88 4.29 30.60
CA GLN A 285 29.34 4.15 31.99
C GLN A 285 28.14 4.25 32.94
N GLN A 286 28.16 3.45 34.02
CA GLN A 286 27.09 3.40 35.02
C GLN A 286 25.69 3.08 34.43
N VAL A 287 25.61 2.43 33.25
CA VAL A 287 24.36 1.87 32.72
C VAL A 287 24.18 0.47 33.27
N ARG A 288 23.09 0.26 34.02
CA ARG A 288 22.76 -1.04 34.65
C ARG A 288 22.68 -2.16 33.60
N PRO A 289 23.17 -3.37 33.89
CA PRO A 289 22.97 -4.52 33.02
C PRO A 289 21.49 -4.93 32.96
N ILE A 290 21.09 -5.66 31.93
CA ILE A 290 19.76 -6.29 31.89
C ILE A 290 19.69 -7.33 33.03
N PRO A 291 18.63 -7.33 33.87
CA PRO A 291 18.48 -8.31 34.95
C PRO A 291 18.69 -9.75 34.49
N ALA A 292 19.42 -10.56 35.25
CA ALA A 292 19.73 -11.95 34.90
C ALA A 292 18.47 -12.83 34.79
N SER A 293 17.38 -12.43 35.43
CA SER A 293 16.05 -13.08 35.36
C SER A 293 15.31 -12.89 34.02
N LEU A 294 15.76 -12.00 33.13
CA LEU A 294 15.14 -11.79 31.82
C LEU A 294 15.90 -12.57 30.74
N THR A 295 15.24 -13.54 30.12
CA THR A 295 15.74 -14.24 28.93
C THR A 295 15.58 -13.38 27.69
N THR A 296 16.27 -13.72 26.59
CA THR A 296 16.05 -13.05 25.30
C THR A 296 14.59 -13.17 24.82
N LEU A 297 13.89 -14.27 25.17
CA LEU A 297 12.49 -14.45 24.83
C LEU A 297 11.58 -13.47 25.59
N ASP A 298 11.89 -13.14 26.85
CA ASP A 298 11.14 -12.14 27.62
C ASP A 298 11.32 -10.73 27.03
N LEU A 299 12.51 -10.42 26.50
CA LEU A 299 12.76 -9.17 25.77
C LEU A 299 11.98 -9.09 24.46
N ILE A 300 11.97 -10.18 23.67
CA ILE A 300 11.18 -10.30 22.43
C ILE A 300 9.68 -10.15 22.73
N SER A 301 9.18 -10.83 23.75
CA SER A 301 7.78 -10.79 24.17
C SER A 301 7.38 -9.39 24.68
N SER A 302 8.26 -8.74 25.45
CA SER A 302 8.07 -7.37 25.95
C SER A 302 7.98 -6.34 24.82
N PHE A 303 8.70 -6.56 23.72
CA PHE A 303 8.62 -5.72 22.53
C PHE A 303 7.28 -5.90 21.80
N PHE A 304 6.84 -7.13 21.57
CA PHE A 304 5.54 -7.40 20.93
C PHE A 304 4.36 -6.87 21.76
N GLU A 305 4.36 -7.11 23.08
CA GLU A 305 3.34 -6.61 24.00
C GLU A 305 3.23 -5.08 23.91
N LEU A 306 4.35 -4.36 24.13
CA LEU A 306 4.40 -2.89 24.14
C LEU A 306 3.83 -2.30 22.85
N TYR A 307 4.25 -2.82 21.70
CA TYR A 307 3.85 -2.27 20.41
C TYR A 307 2.47 -2.73 19.94
N SER A 308 1.95 -3.86 20.43
CA SER A 308 0.56 -4.27 20.20
C SER A 308 -0.46 -3.30 20.82
N GLN A 309 -0.07 -2.52 21.83
CA GLN A 309 -0.91 -1.56 22.55
C GLN A 309 -0.64 -0.08 22.14
N MET A 310 0.25 0.18 21.17
CA MET A 310 0.76 1.53 20.89
C MET A 310 -0.14 2.38 19.98
N GLU A 311 -0.48 3.59 20.43
CA GLU A 311 -1.18 4.63 19.66
C GLU A 311 -0.23 5.43 18.75
N PHE A 312 0.37 4.74 17.77
CA PHE A 312 1.35 5.31 16.82
C PHE A 312 0.90 6.60 16.11
N GLU A 313 -0.40 6.79 15.89
CA GLU A 313 -0.97 7.97 15.23
C GLU A 313 -1.04 9.22 16.14
N LYS A 314 -1.00 9.05 17.47
CA LYS A 314 -1.09 10.15 18.45
C LYS A 314 0.25 10.44 19.13
N LYS A 315 1.19 9.49 19.14
CA LYS A 315 2.40 9.57 19.96
C LYS A 315 3.67 9.76 19.14
N LEU A 316 4.49 10.71 19.57
CA LEU A 316 5.89 10.82 19.20
C LEU A 316 6.70 9.88 20.09
N LEU A 317 7.27 8.83 19.52
CA LEU A 317 8.16 7.94 20.24
C LEU A 317 9.56 8.54 20.21
N SER A 318 10.01 9.15 21.32
CA SER A 318 11.33 9.78 21.44
C SER A 318 12.30 8.86 22.19
N PRO A 319 13.32 8.28 21.52
CA PRO A 319 14.42 7.59 22.20
C PRO A 319 15.33 8.58 22.95
N TYR A 320 15.39 9.83 22.47
CA TYR A 320 16.18 10.91 23.06
C TYR A 320 15.72 11.24 24.48
N LEU A 321 14.41 11.44 24.67
CA LEU A 321 13.80 11.64 25.98
C LEU A 321 13.53 10.31 26.71
N GLY A 322 13.39 9.20 25.97
CA GLY A 322 13.07 7.88 26.50
C GLY A 322 11.59 7.72 26.86
N CYS A 323 10.69 8.50 26.25
CA CYS A 323 9.26 8.51 26.53
C CYS A 323 8.41 8.80 25.28
N ALA A 324 7.14 8.43 25.33
CA ALA A 324 6.15 8.81 24.33
C ALA A 324 5.58 10.19 24.65
N LEU A 325 5.83 11.19 23.80
CA LEU A 325 5.15 12.49 23.87
C LEU A 325 3.85 12.45 23.06
N ASP A 326 2.93 13.37 23.36
CA ASP A 326 1.71 13.55 22.58
C ASP A 326 1.92 14.52 21.42
N LEU A 327 1.61 14.10 20.19
CA LEU A 327 1.92 14.85 18.96
C LEU A 327 1.23 16.21 18.89
N GLU A 328 0.00 16.34 19.40
CA GLU A 328 -0.73 17.60 19.37
C GLU A 328 -0.05 18.67 20.21
N THR A 329 0.72 18.28 21.24
CA THR A 329 1.36 19.22 22.16
C THR A 329 2.88 19.26 22.09
N ALA A 330 3.54 18.25 21.49
CA ALA A 330 5.00 18.19 21.41
C ALA A 330 5.63 19.26 20.49
N PHE A 331 4.88 19.73 19.48
CA PHE A 331 5.36 20.71 18.50
C PHE A 331 4.52 22.00 18.44
N SER A 332 3.26 21.96 18.87
CA SER A 332 2.33 23.12 18.79
C SER A 332 2.52 24.15 19.91
N THR A 333 3.30 23.83 20.95
CA THR A 333 3.57 24.72 22.09
C THR A 333 5.07 25.00 22.18
N PRO A 334 5.52 26.23 21.90
CA PRO A 334 6.92 26.61 22.09
C PRO A 334 7.41 26.31 23.51
N GLY A 335 8.63 25.82 23.65
CA GLY A 335 9.22 25.44 24.93
C GLY A 335 8.76 24.11 25.51
N LYS A 336 7.84 23.36 24.88
CA LYS A 336 7.50 21.98 25.32
C LYS A 336 8.54 20.94 24.94
N PHE A 337 9.36 21.19 23.91
CA PHE A 337 10.49 20.35 23.52
C PHE A 337 11.72 21.23 23.25
N PRO A 338 12.29 21.87 24.30
CA PRO A 338 13.33 22.88 24.13
C PRO A 338 14.60 22.32 23.47
N GLU A 339 14.96 21.06 23.72
CA GLU A 339 16.16 20.44 23.14
C GLU A 339 16.06 20.29 21.62
N TYR A 340 14.83 20.08 21.09
CA TYR A 340 14.57 20.05 19.65
C TYR A 340 14.72 21.46 19.05
N GLU A 341 14.19 22.49 19.71
CA GLU A 341 14.35 23.88 19.26
C GLU A 341 15.81 24.36 19.35
N GLU A 342 16.54 23.97 20.39
CA GLU A 342 17.96 24.25 20.57
C GLU A 342 18.81 23.55 19.50
N GLN A 343 18.54 22.27 19.20
CA GLN A 343 19.24 21.56 18.13
C GLN A 343 18.97 22.20 16.76
N LEU A 344 17.74 22.62 16.45
CA LEU A 344 17.45 23.37 15.21
C LEU A 344 18.27 24.66 15.10
N LYS A 345 18.39 25.42 16.20
CA LYS A 345 19.21 26.65 16.26
C LYS A 345 20.70 26.35 16.08
N ALA A 346 21.20 25.28 16.71
CA ALA A 346 22.59 24.83 16.57
C ALA A 346 22.90 24.35 15.14
N MET A 347 22.03 23.55 14.54
CA MET A 347 22.16 23.10 13.14
C MET A 347 22.16 24.26 12.15
N HIS A 348 21.26 25.24 12.32
CA HIS A 348 21.23 26.42 11.46
C HIS A 348 22.54 27.23 11.58
N LYS A 349 23.04 27.44 12.80
CA LYS A 349 24.32 28.10 13.07
C LYS A 349 25.52 27.34 12.48
N ALA A 350 25.50 26.01 12.51
CA ALA A 350 26.61 25.17 12.08
C ALA A 350 26.67 24.91 10.56
N THR A 351 25.54 25.03 9.85
CA THR A 351 25.45 24.74 8.40
C THR A 351 25.15 25.97 7.54
N GLY A 352 24.55 27.02 8.11
CA GLY A 352 23.99 28.16 7.37
C GLY A 352 22.65 27.88 6.68
N GLU A 353 22.26 26.61 6.53
CA GLU A 353 20.99 26.19 5.94
C GLU A 353 19.88 26.18 7.01
N GLN A 354 18.61 26.34 6.60
CA GLN A 354 17.48 26.16 7.51
C GLN A 354 17.12 24.67 7.60
N PRO A 355 17.20 24.02 8.79
CA PRO A 355 16.95 22.59 8.90
C PRO A 355 15.47 22.24 8.65
N GLU A 356 15.21 21.08 8.04
CA GLU A 356 13.84 20.59 7.83
C GLU A 356 13.14 20.35 9.19
N PRO A 357 11.92 20.88 9.41
CA PRO A 357 11.19 20.66 10.66
C PRO A 357 10.64 19.21 10.74
N PHE A 358 10.44 18.74 11.97
CA PHE A 358 10.02 17.36 12.23
C PHE A 358 8.73 16.99 11.48
N GLN A 359 8.79 15.88 10.74
CA GLN A 359 7.70 15.43 9.88
C GLN A 359 6.61 14.69 10.69
N TYR A 360 5.84 15.44 11.50
CA TYR A 360 4.78 14.89 12.37
C TYR A 360 3.47 14.51 11.66
N GLN A 361 3.24 14.99 10.42
CA GLN A 361 2.05 14.66 9.62
C GLN A 361 2.14 13.24 8.99
N ARG A 362 2.51 12.24 9.79
CA ARG A 362 2.71 10.83 9.40
C ARG A 362 2.02 9.93 10.41
N CYS A 363 1.48 8.79 9.98
CA CYS A 363 0.78 7.85 10.86
C CYS A 363 1.71 7.06 11.81
N VAL A 364 3.02 7.24 11.69
CA VAL A 364 4.02 6.77 12.65
C VAL A 364 5.03 7.90 12.85
N CYS A 365 5.23 8.31 14.11
CA CYS A 365 6.22 9.31 14.49
C CYS A 365 7.23 8.70 15.46
N VAL A 366 8.43 8.40 14.96
CA VAL A 366 9.55 7.89 15.74
C VAL A 366 10.71 8.83 15.51
N GLN A 367 11.23 9.43 16.58
CA GLN A 367 12.36 10.34 16.51
C GLN A 367 13.67 9.55 16.32
N ASP A 368 14.61 10.10 15.55
CA ASP A 368 16.00 9.62 15.59
C ASP A 368 16.57 9.79 17.02
N PRO A 369 17.46 8.89 17.49
CA PRO A 369 18.10 9.00 18.79
C PRO A 369 18.95 10.29 18.97
N PHE A 370 19.45 10.87 17.88
CA PHE A 370 20.34 12.05 17.90
C PHE A 370 19.82 13.21 17.04
N GLU A 371 19.32 12.95 15.81
CA GLU A 371 18.74 13.98 14.93
C GLU A 371 17.29 14.30 15.30
N LEU A 372 17.06 15.24 16.21
CA LEU A 372 15.75 15.45 16.84
C LEU A 372 14.64 15.89 15.85
N GLN A 373 15.00 16.47 14.71
CA GLN A 373 14.09 16.80 13.60
C GLN A 373 13.80 15.64 12.65
N HIS A 374 14.48 14.50 12.75
CA HIS A 374 14.27 13.38 11.84
C HIS A 374 13.23 12.37 12.35
N ASN A 375 12.12 12.22 11.60
CA ASN A 375 11.17 11.12 11.79
C ASN A 375 11.63 9.87 11.04
N VAL A 376 12.25 8.90 11.72
CA VAL A 376 12.70 7.64 11.10
C VAL A 376 11.53 6.74 10.65
N GLY A 377 10.33 6.97 11.20
CA GLY A 377 9.09 6.28 10.83
C GLY A 377 8.39 6.82 9.58
N GLN A 378 8.87 7.91 8.97
CA GLN A 378 8.14 8.65 7.93
C GLN A 378 7.77 7.85 6.66
N SER A 379 8.47 6.74 6.38
CA SER A 379 8.21 5.87 5.22
C SER A 379 7.07 4.89 5.43
N ILE A 380 6.56 4.74 6.66
CA ILE A 380 5.53 3.76 7.00
C ILE A 380 4.17 4.25 6.51
N SER A 381 3.57 3.50 5.58
CA SER A 381 2.21 3.75 5.12
C SER A 381 1.18 3.27 6.16
N ILE A 382 -0.01 3.87 6.18
CA ILE A 382 -1.12 3.44 7.06
C ILE A 382 -1.49 1.95 6.82
N THR A 383 -1.37 1.46 5.58
CA THR A 383 -1.58 0.03 5.28
C THR A 383 -0.51 -0.85 5.92
N ASN A 384 0.73 -0.38 5.99
CA ASN A 384 1.85 -1.12 6.59
C ASN A 384 1.77 -1.05 8.13
N LEU A 385 1.23 0.04 8.70
CA LEU A 385 0.93 0.16 10.13
C LEU A 385 -0.20 -0.79 10.55
N CYS A 386 -1.29 -0.88 9.77
CA CYS A 386 -2.33 -1.89 10.02
C CYS A 386 -1.73 -3.31 9.97
N TYR A 387 -0.94 -3.62 8.95
CA TYR A 387 -0.26 -4.92 8.83
C TYR A 387 0.68 -5.22 10.01
N LEU A 388 1.44 -4.22 10.47
CA LEU A 388 2.31 -4.31 11.64
C LEU A 388 1.50 -4.63 12.91
N ARG A 389 0.36 -3.96 13.14
CA ARG A 389 -0.52 -4.24 14.30
C ARG A 389 -1.03 -5.69 14.31
N GLU A 390 -1.49 -6.20 13.18
CA GLU A 390 -1.94 -7.59 13.04
C GLU A 390 -0.80 -8.59 13.36
N CYS A 391 0.41 -8.33 12.85
CA CYS A 391 1.58 -9.15 13.15
C CYS A 391 1.99 -9.10 14.62
N LEU A 392 1.95 -7.91 15.24
CA LEU A 392 2.25 -7.72 16.66
C LEU A 392 1.23 -8.44 17.55
N ALA A 393 -0.07 -8.26 17.32
CA ALA A 393 -1.13 -8.90 18.11
C ALA A 393 -1.03 -10.44 18.08
N LEU A 394 -0.79 -11.02 16.90
CA LEU A 394 -0.58 -12.47 16.76
C LEU A 394 0.76 -12.96 17.36
N ALA A 395 1.81 -12.12 17.35
CA ALA A 395 3.09 -12.45 17.96
C ALA A 395 3.03 -12.40 19.50
N THR A 396 2.40 -11.37 20.08
CA THR A 396 2.09 -11.28 21.51
C THR A 396 1.29 -12.50 21.95
N LYS A 397 0.21 -12.85 21.24
CA LYS A 397 -0.62 -14.01 21.56
C LYS A 397 0.14 -15.35 21.54
N ALA A 398 1.13 -15.50 20.66
CA ALA A 398 1.96 -16.71 20.60
C ALA A 398 3.01 -16.76 21.72
N CYS A 399 3.59 -15.62 22.10
CA CYS A 399 4.48 -15.52 23.26
C CYS A 399 3.73 -15.76 24.59
N SER A 400 2.41 -15.57 24.63
CA SER A 400 1.57 -15.87 25.79
C SER A 400 0.96 -17.29 25.82
N ASP A 401 1.01 -18.07 24.73
CA ASP A 401 0.53 -19.46 24.75
C ASP A 401 1.58 -20.37 25.40
N LYS A 402 1.32 -20.78 26.64
CA LYS A 402 2.18 -21.67 27.45
C LYS A 402 2.64 -22.93 26.69
N ARG A 403 1.85 -23.44 25.72
CA ARG A 403 2.17 -24.64 24.92
C ARG A 403 3.15 -24.37 23.79
N LEU A 404 3.18 -23.14 23.25
CA LEU A 404 4.19 -22.70 22.29
C LEU A 404 5.48 -22.33 23.03
N VAL A 405 5.38 -21.62 24.16
CA VAL A 405 6.54 -21.27 25.01
C VAL A 405 7.26 -22.53 25.52
N SER A 406 6.53 -23.57 25.92
CA SER A 406 7.13 -24.86 26.30
C SER A 406 7.71 -25.68 25.12
N THR A 407 7.50 -25.24 23.87
CA THR A 407 8.07 -25.88 22.67
C THR A 407 8.77 -24.86 21.76
N PRO A 408 9.94 -24.31 22.13
CA PRO A 408 10.59 -23.20 21.43
C PRO A 408 10.79 -23.40 19.93
N ALA A 409 11.01 -24.63 19.45
CA ALA A 409 11.07 -24.95 18.02
C ALA A 409 9.79 -24.55 17.27
N LYS A 410 8.61 -24.83 17.86
CA LYS A 410 7.31 -24.48 17.31
C LYS A 410 7.04 -22.98 17.43
N LEU A 411 7.47 -22.34 18.52
CA LEU A 411 7.32 -20.89 18.70
C LEU A 411 8.13 -20.11 17.66
N TYR A 412 9.40 -20.45 17.42
CA TYR A 412 10.21 -19.75 16.42
C TYR A 412 9.79 -20.04 14.97
N ASP A 413 9.33 -21.26 14.64
CA ASP A 413 8.66 -21.52 13.34
C ASP A 413 7.39 -20.68 13.17
N TYR A 414 6.57 -20.59 14.22
CA TYR A 414 5.34 -19.82 14.19
C TYR A 414 5.62 -18.32 14.02
N LEU A 415 6.56 -17.76 14.78
CA LEU A 415 6.92 -16.33 14.68
C LEU A 415 7.54 -15.96 13.32
N LEU A 416 8.26 -16.87 12.65
CA LEU A 416 8.87 -16.57 11.35
C LEU A 416 7.98 -16.90 10.14
N PHE A 417 7.07 -17.88 10.25
CA PHE A 417 6.25 -18.36 9.13
C PHE A 417 4.76 -18.52 9.48
N GLY A 418 4.43 -19.08 10.65
CA GLY A 418 3.04 -19.36 11.07
C GLY A 418 2.15 -18.11 11.23
N LEU A 419 2.73 -16.94 11.51
CA LEU A 419 2.00 -15.67 11.55
C LEU A 419 1.31 -15.35 10.20
N ALA A 420 1.99 -15.55 9.07
CA ALA A 420 1.40 -15.32 7.74
C ALA A 420 0.23 -16.29 7.47
N GLU A 421 0.34 -17.53 7.95
CA GLU A 421 -0.70 -18.56 7.81
C GLU A 421 -1.95 -18.23 8.65
N LYS A 422 -1.78 -17.61 9.83
CA LYS A 422 -2.90 -17.21 10.69
C LYS A 422 -3.66 -15.98 10.19
N LEU A 423 -2.99 -15.02 9.57
CA LEU A 423 -3.61 -13.83 8.96
C LEU A 423 -4.58 -14.17 7.82
N LEU A 424 -4.42 -15.34 7.19
CA LEU A 424 -5.37 -15.89 6.21
C LEU A 424 -6.60 -16.53 6.85
N GLN A 425 -6.42 -17.21 7.98
CA GLN A 425 -7.48 -17.98 8.63
C GLN A 425 -8.54 -17.05 9.23
N GLY A 426 -8.14 -15.93 9.85
CA GLY A 426 -9.08 -14.91 10.35
C GLY A 426 -10.01 -14.38 9.26
N GLN A 427 -9.45 -14.04 8.09
CA GLN A 427 -10.23 -13.49 6.98
C GLN A 427 -11.21 -14.47 6.33
N ARG A 428 -11.15 -15.78 6.61
CA ARG A 428 -12.20 -16.73 6.18
C ARG A 428 -13.42 -16.67 7.09
N LEU A 429 -13.21 -16.55 8.40
CA LEU A 429 -14.28 -16.43 9.40
C LEU A 429 -15.06 -15.13 9.22
N ASP A 430 -14.38 -14.01 8.92
CA ASP A 430 -15.00 -12.72 8.56
C ASP A 430 -15.85 -12.74 7.27
N GLN A 431 -15.89 -13.85 6.53
CA GLN A 431 -16.71 -14.03 5.33
C GLN A 431 -17.93 -14.95 5.55
N GLU A 432 -18.05 -15.59 6.73
CA GLU A 432 -19.03 -16.64 7.00
C GLU A 432 -20.14 -16.25 8.00
N GLN A 433 -20.74 -15.06 7.84
CA GLN A 433 -22.15 -14.84 8.25
C GLN A 433 -22.79 -13.55 7.72
N PRO A 434 -24.12 -13.52 7.49
CA PRO A 434 -25.00 -14.63 7.11
C PRO A 434 -25.27 -14.61 5.59
N ALA A 435 -25.18 -15.77 4.92
CA ALA A 435 -25.68 -15.91 3.56
C ALA A 435 -27.22 -15.76 3.54
N LYS A 436 -27.77 -15.19 2.45
CA LYS A 436 -29.23 -15.01 2.31
C LYS A 436 -29.95 -16.36 2.39
N VAL A 437 -30.99 -16.44 3.23
CA VAL A 437 -31.85 -17.63 3.37
C VAL A 437 -32.45 -18.00 2.01
N ARG A 438 -31.91 -19.05 1.38
CA ARG A 438 -32.52 -19.69 0.22
C ARG A 438 -33.50 -20.72 0.73
N LYS A 439 -34.81 -20.41 0.65
CA LYS A 439 -35.88 -21.39 0.90
C LYS A 439 -35.63 -22.62 0.01
N GLN A 440 -35.31 -23.77 0.62
CA GLN A 440 -35.62 -25.07 0.02
C GLN A 440 -37.00 -25.50 0.54
N MET A 441 -37.80 -26.09 -0.35
CA MET A 441 -39.16 -26.49 -0.02
C MET A 441 -39.17 -27.86 0.65
N LEU A 442 -40.12 -28.03 1.56
CA LEU A 442 -40.42 -29.27 2.25
C LEU A 442 -40.87 -30.37 1.27
N ASN A 443 -40.44 -31.62 1.45
CA ASN A 443 -41.31 -32.77 1.18
C ASN A 443 -40.87 -34.09 1.85
N LYS A 444 -41.50 -34.32 3.02
CA LYS A 444 -41.87 -35.58 3.69
C LYS A 444 -40.87 -36.72 4.01
N PRO A 445 -41.20 -37.62 4.99
CA PRO A 445 -40.29 -38.61 5.55
C PRO A 445 -40.76 -40.08 5.45
N GLU A 446 -39.83 -41.01 5.62
CA GLU A 446 -40.00 -42.42 6.05
C GLU A 446 -38.60 -43.04 6.23
N GLN A 447 -38.33 -44.07 7.04
CA GLN A 447 -38.88 -44.57 8.30
C GLN A 447 -37.76 -45.44 8.95
N THR A 448 -37.72 -45.58 10.28
CA THR A 448 -36.70 -46.43 10.95
C THR A 448 -37.06 -47.92 10.80
N PRO A 449 -36.09 -48.85 10.95
CA PRO A 449 -36.14 -49.63 12.18
C PRO A 449 -34.77 -49.92 12.83
N MET A 450 -34.75 -49.87 14.16
CA MET A 450 -33.78 -50.64 14.96
C MET A 450 -34.34 -52.06 15.14
N GLN A 451 -33.49 -53.08 15.19
CA GLN A 451 -33.77 -54.30 15.95
C GLN A 451 -32.53 -54.73 16.76
N ARG A 452 -32.80 -55.42 17.87
CA ARG A 452 -31.82 -55.89 18.86
C ARG A 452 -31.54 -57.37 18.63
N ALA A 453 -30.36 -57.85 19.04
CA ALA A 453 -30.20 -58.88 20.08
C ALA A 453 -28.71 -59.26 20.30
N GLN A 454 -28.35 -59.58 21.54
CA GLN A 454 -27.30 -60.57 21.85
C GLN A 454 -27.96 -61.92 22.15
N PRO A 455 -27.18 -63.00 22.25
CA PRO A 455 -27.06 -63.64 23.57
C PRO A 455 -25.62 -64.03 23.96
N ASP A 456 -25.49 -64.62 25.16
CA ASP A 456 -24.26 -64.96 25.90
C ASP A 456 -23.52 -66.24 25.45
N GLY A 457 -22.34 -66.50 26.06
CA GLY A 457 -21.75 -67.85 26.15
C GLY A 457 -20.24 -67.94 26.47
N SER A 458 -19.88 -68.52 27.63
CA SER A 458 -18.63 -69.29 27.99
C SER A 458 -17.25 -68.82 27.48
N GLU A 459 -16.23 -68.53 28.33
CA GLU A 459 -15.33 -69.49 29.04
C GLU A 459 -14.41 -70.36 28.13
N ALA A 460 -13.12 -70.64 28.42
CA ALA A 460 -12.12 -70.08 29.35
C ALA A 460 -10.69 -70.64 29.10
N THR A 461 -9.66 -70.07 29.77
CA THR A 461 -8.38 -70.69 30.25
C THR A 461 -7.16 -71.00 29.30
N THR A 462 -5.97 -70.50 29.71
CA THR A 462 -4.58 -71.09 29.63
C THR A 462 -3.92 -71.44 28.27
N GLN A 463 -2.57 -71.48 28.08
CA GLN A 463 -1.37 -70.81 28.67
C GLN A 463 -0.11 -71.17 27.80
N ILE A 464 1.12 -70.91 28.30
CA ILE A 464 2.46 -71.34 27.77
C ILE A 464 2.96 -70.54 26.53
N VAL A 465 4.26 -70.23 26.29
CA VAL A 465 5.46 -69.77 27.06
C VAL A 465 6.75 -70.20 26.31
N ALA A 466 7.76 -69.30 26.25
CA ALA A 466 9.17 -69.49 25.87
C ALA A 466 9.53 -69.87 24.41
N ASP A 467 10.75 -69.70 23.88
CA ASP A 467 11.86 -68.68 23.95
C ASP A 467 12.79 -69.00 22.72
N ASP A 468 14.10 -68.69 22.50
CA ASP A 468 15.23 -68.06 23.20
C ASP A 468 16.30 -67.59 22.17
N ALA A 469 17.31 -66.81 22.60
CA ALA A 469 18.63 -66.52 21.99
C ALA A 469 18.69 -65.78 20.61
N MET A 470 19.56 -64.80 20.33
CA MET A 470 20.99 -64.52 20.65
C MET A 470 22.00 -65.43 19.88
N ASP A 471 23.21 -65.00 19.47
CA ASP A 471 24.02 -63.82 19.85
C ASP A 471 24.82 -63.18 18.66
N ARG A 472 25.87 -62.41 18.96
CA ARG A 472 26.77 -61.53 18.15
C ARG A 472 27.61 -62.27 17.04
N THR A 473 28.54 -61.69 16.24
CA THR A 473 29.60 -60.68 16.54
C THR A 473 30.41 -60.18 15.30
N GLN A 474 30.96 -58.94 15.36
CA GLN A 474 32.28 -58.47 14.78
C GLN A 474 32.54 -58.49 13.23
N VAL A 475 33.52 -57.78 12.59
CA VAL A 475 34.23 -56.49 12.84
C VAL A 475 34.97 -55.92 11.57
N ALA A 476 34.96 -54.59 11.38
CA ALA A 476 35.92 -53.64 10.71
C ALA A 476 36.46 -53.76 9.23
N ALA A 477 37.14 -52.67 8.80
CA ALA A 477 38.08 -52.48 7.66
C ALA A 477 37.50 -52.26 6.22
N THR A 478 38.04 -51.44 5.27
CA THR A 478 39.17 -50.46 5.26
C THR A 478 39.07 -49.38 4.13
N ALA A 479 40.03 -48.42 4.10
CA ALA A 479 40.29 -47.26 3.20
C ALA A 479 39.94 -47.36 1.68
N LYS A 480 39.50 -46.30 0.94
CA LYS A 480 40.14 -44.99 0.55
C LYS A 480 41.39 -45.13 -0.40
N PRO A 481 41.71 -44.18 -1.33
CA PRO A 481 41.01 -43.83 -2.59
C PRO A 481 41.94 -43.62 -3.84
N ALA A 482 41.38 -43.34 -5.04
CA ALA A 482 42.05 -42.68 -6.19
C ALA A 482 41.00 -41.87 -7.00
N VAL A 483 41.19 -40.71 -7.66
CA VAL A 483 42.32 -39.87 -8.16
C VAL A 483 42.61 -40.02 -9.68
N ALA A 484 42.62 -38.87 -10.39
CA ALA A 484 43.08 -38.59 -11.77
C ALA A 484 42.26 -39.16 -12.98
N ALA A 485 42.23 -38.55 -14.19
CA ALA A 485 42.48 -37.15 -14.61
C ALA A 485 42.05 -36.86 -16.09
N THR A 486 41.91 -35.57 -16.42
CA THR A 486 42.17 -34.87 -17.73
C THR A 486 41.62 -35.36 -19.09
N SER A 487 40.79 -34.51 -19.71
CA SER A 487 40.97 -33.94 -21.09
C SER A 487 39.90 -32.85 -21.33
N THR A 488 40.19 -31.56 -21.61
CA THR A 488 40.59 -30.93 -22.90
C THR A 488 39.70 -31.34 -24.09
N LYS A 489 39.17 -30.46 -24.96
CA LYS A 489 39.66 -29.15 -25.45
C LYS A 489 38.53 -28.32 -26.17
N THR A 490 38.63 -26.98 -26.16
CA THR A 490 38.39 -25.95 -27.24
C THR A 490 37.47 -26.22 -28.47
N VAL A 491 36.80 -25.26 -29.17
CA VAL A 491 36.52 -23.79 -29.09
C VAL A 491 35.51 -23.38 -30.21
N ALA A 492 34.94 -22.17 -30.13
CA ALA A 492 34.34 -21.34 -31.23
C ALA A 492 32.87 -21.50 -31.70
N ALA A 493 32.37 -20.36 -32.19
CA ALA A 493 31.18 -20.05 -32.99
C ALA A 493 31.62 -18.94 -34.01
N PRO A 494 30.78 -18.22 -34.79
CA PRO A 494 29.33 -18.30 -35.05
C PRO A 494 28.96 -18.23 -36.57
N ALA A 495 27.67 -18.25 -36.92
CA ALA A 495 27.15 -17.72 -38.22
C ALA A 495 25.62 -17.44 -38.19
N ASN A 496 25.14 -16.61 -39.12
CA ASN A 496 23.73 -16.22 -39.30
C ASN A 496 23.00 -17.06 -40.37
N ALA A 497 21.67 -17.14 -40.28
CA ALA A 497 20.76 -17.15 -41.45
C ALA A 497 19.33 -16.74 -41.04
N ALA A 498 18.55 -16.19 -41.97
CA ALA A 498 17.13 -15.84 -41.77
C ALA A 498 16.33 -16.12 -43.05
N VAL A 499 15.11 -16.66 -42.93
CA VAL A 499 14.17 -16.90 -44.04
C VAL A 499 12.72 -16.69 -43.58
N ALA A 500 11.90 -16.13 -44.46
CA ALA A 500 10.44 -15.99 -44.43
C ALA A 500 9.96 -15.67 -45.87
N PRO A 501 8.66 -15.54 -46.19
CA PRO A 501 7.43 -16.15 -45.65
C PRO A 501 6.62 -16.89 -46.76
N THR A 502 5.43 -17.40 -46.46
CA THR A 502 4.40 -17.82 -47.45
C THR A 502 3.00 -17.34 -47.03
N ALA A 503 2.07 -17.17 -47.99
CA ALA A 503 0.78 -16.49 -47.79
C ALA A 503 -0.37 -16.99 -48.71
N ASN A 504 -1.57 -16.44 -48.50
CA ASN A 504 -2.83 -16.58 -49.28
C ASN A 504 -3.62 -17.91 -49.08
N CYS A 505 -4.94 -18.01 -49.30
CA CYS A 505 -5.94 -17.07 -49.85
C CYS A 505 -7.39 -17.32 -49.34
N ALA A 506 -8.33 -16.37 -49.64
CA ALA A 506 -9.82 -16.42 -49.74
C ALA A 506 -10.69 -17.18 -48.67
N VAL A 507 -11.85 -16.73 -48.14
CA VAL A 507 -13.02 -15.92 -48.58
C VAL A 507 -14.17 -16.68 -49.29
N VAL A 508 -15.21 -17.07 -48.52
CA VAL A 508 -16.66 -17.26 -48.81
C VAL A 508 -17.34 -17.27 -47.41
N ALA A 509 -18.36 -16.49 -46.98
CA ALA A 509 -19.67 -16.03 -47.45
C ALA A 509 -20.89 -16.90 -47.00
N ALA A 510 -21.87 -16.19 -46.39
CA ALA A 510 -23.24 -16.50 -45.92
C ALA A 510 -23.87 -17.92 -45.95
N ALA A 511 -24.63 -18.21 -44.89
CA ALA A 511 -25.91 -18.95 -44.93
C ALA A 511 -26.81 -18.55 -43.74
N GLU A 512 -28.13 -18.48 -43.95
CA GLU A 512 -29.15 -18.26 -42.91
C GLU A 512 -29.85 -19.57 -42.52
N PHE A 513 -30.54 -19.60 -41.38
CA PHE A 513 -31.70 -20.48 -41.19
C PHE A 513 -32.72 -19.83 -40.25
N ALA A 514 -34.00 -19.97 -40.58
CA ALA A 514 -35.15 -19.44 -39.85
C ALA A 514 -36.30 -20.47 -39.89
N ALA A 515 -37.50 -20.05 -39.43
CA ALA A 515 -38.78 -20.79 -39.42
C ALA A 515 -38.92 -21.91 -38.34
N GLU A 516 -40.11 -22.24 -37.81
CA GLU A 516 -41.43 -21.55 -37.68
C GLU A 516 -42.26 -22.28 -36.57
N VAL A 517 -42.93 -21.63 -35.59
CA VAL A 517 -44.30 -21.05 -35.54
C VAL A 517 -45.39 -22.00 -34.96
N ALA A 518 -46.53 -21.41 -34.50
CA ALA A 518 -47.73 -21.97 -33.83
C ALA A 518 -47.60 -22.29 -32.31
N ALA A 519 -48.40 -21.79 -31.35
CA ALA A 519 -49.79 -21.27 -31.26
C ALA A 519 -50.88 -22.36 -31.35
N LYS A 520 -52.00 -22.39 -30.60
CA LYS A 520 -52.75 -21.47 -29.69
C LYS A 520 -53.82 -22.35 -28.94
N PRO A 521 -54.85 -21.85 -28.20
CA PRO A 521 -55.05 -20.64 -27.38
C PRO A 521 -55.20 -21.08 -25.88
N LYS A 522 -56.16 -20.74 -24.97
CA LYS A 522 -57.29 -19.77 -24.86
C LYS A 522 -57.57 -19.41 -23.37
N GLU A 523 -58.58 -18.58 -23.16
CA GLU A 523 -59.12 -17.91 -21.96
C GLU A 523 -59.76 -18.74 -20.82
N ARG A 524 -59.85 -18.12 -19.63
CA ARG A 524 -61.14 -17.88 -18.94
C ARG A 524 -61.19 -16.45 -18.36
N LEU A 525 -62.37 -15.87 -18.20
CA LEU A 525 -62.61 -14.45 -17.84
C LEU A 525 -63.05 -14.24 -16.37
N SER A 526 -63.23 -12.96 -16.00
CA SER A 526 -63.85 -12.36 -14.79
C SER A 526 -62.94 -12.15 -13.56
N SER A 527 -63.07 -11.08 -12.76
CA SER A 527 -63.85 -9.83 -12.92
C SER A 527 -63.26 -8.66 -12.10
N SER A 528 -63.76 -7.44 -12.36
CA SER A 528 -63.38 -6.14 -11.80
C SER A 528 -63.46 -5.96 -10.27
N SER A 529 -62.53 -5.20 -9.68
CA SER A 529 -62.83 -4.16 -8.67
C SER A 529 -61.61 -3.27 -8.31
N SER A 530 -61.88 -1.98 -8.04
CA SER A 530 -61.06 -0.97 -7.31
C SER A 530 -59.60 -0.67 -7.72
N VAL A 531 -59.19 0.58 -7.45
CA VAL A 531 -57.90 1.19 -7.81
C VAL A 531 -57.00 1.34 -6.58
N GLU A 532 -55.71 1.60 -6.83
CA GLU A 532 -54.67 2.20 -5.95
C GLU A 532 -53.54 1.30 -5.43
N ASN A 533 -52.37 1.92 -5.27
CA ASN A 533 -51.13 1.38 -4.68
C ASN A 533 -50.42 0.22 -5.42
N ALA A 534 -50.46 0.20 -6.75
CA ALA A 534 -49.33 -0.29 -7.54
C ALA A 534 -48.29 0.85 -7.72
N PRO A 535 -46.99 0.64 -7.43
CA PRO A 535 -45.98 1.68 -7.64
C PRO A 535 -45.85 2.01 -9.14
N PRO A 536 -45.61 3.29 -9.51
CA PRO A 536 -45.57 3.71 -10.90
C PRO A 536 -44.48 2.95 -11.68
N LEU A 537 -44.82 2.53 -12.91
CA LEU A 537 -43.88 1.87 -13.80
C LEU A 537 -42.71 2.81 -14.11
N MET A 538 -41.55 2.48 -13.54
CA MET A 538 -40.32 3.28 -13.61
C MET A 538 -39.14 2.47 -14.13
N HIS A 539 -38.20 3.16 -14.79
CA HIS A 539 -36.86 2.65 -15.01
C HIS A 539 -35.87 3.46 -14.17
N VAL A 540 -35.11 2.76 -13.31
CA VAL A 540 -34.18 3.37 -12.36
C VAL A 540 -32.76 2.91 -12.63
N HIS A 541 -31.80 3.83 -12.57
CA HIS A 541 -30.37 3.52 -12.61
C HIS A 541 -29.58 4.38 -11.63
N THR A 542 -28.91 3.73 -10.69
CA THR A 542 -27.97 4.36 -9.76
C THR A 542 -26.55 4.45 -10.36
N LEU A 543 -25.93 5.62 -10.28
CA LEU A 543 -24.48 5.85 -10.40
C LEU A 543 -23.86 6.08 -9.01
N LYS A 544 -22.61 5.65 -8.82
CA LYS A 544 -21.81 5.86 -7.60
C LYS A 544 -20.36 6.21 -7.96
N PRO A 545 -19.65 7.02 -7.16
CA PRO A 545 -18.31 7.51 -7.49
C PRO A 545 -17.28 6.38 -7.53
N THR A 546 -16.54 6.27 -8.64
CA THR A 546 -15.36 5.42 -8.73
C THR A 546 -14.08 6.19 -8.44
N ASN A 547 -13.03 5.48 -8.05
CA ASN A 547 -11.69 6.04 -7.84
C ASN A 547 -11.07 6.67 -9.10
N ASN A 548 -11.62 6.44 -10.30
CA ASN A 548 -11.15 7.07 -11.53
C ASN A 548 -11.85 8.41 -11.77
N ASP A 549 -13.13 8.51 -11.41
CA ASP A 549 -13.92 9.73 -11.58
C ASP A 549 -13.42 10.79 -10.60
N LEU A 550 -13.26 10.42 -9.32
CA LEU A 550 -12.68 11.28 -8.27
C LEU A 550 -11.23 11.73 -8.58
N LYS A 551 -10.49 10.97 -9.41
CA LYS A 551 -9.14 11.34 -9.90
C LYS A 551 -9.15 12.19 -11.17
N SER A 552 -10.28 12.30 -11.86
CA SER A 552 -10.41 13.00 -13.14
C SER A 552 -11.32 14.21 -13.09
N LEU A 553 -11.77 14.61 -11.88
CA LEU A 553 -12.35 15.93 -11.61
C LEU A 553 -11.46 17.03 -12.23
N PRO A 554 -11.98 17.91 -13.11
CA PRO A 554 -11.14 18.89 -13.80
C PRO A 554 -10.54 19.93 -12.84
N ALA A 555 -9.24 20.18 -12.96
CA ALA A 555 -8.57 21.23 -12.18
C ALA A 555 -9.19 22.62 -12.43
N ASP A 556 -9.56 22.91 -13.68
CA ASP A 556 -10.20 24.17 -14.10
C ASP A 556 -11.62 24.36 -13.56
N PHE A 557 -12.27 23.27 -13.16
CA PHE A 557 -13.59 23.30 -12.51
C PHE A 557 -13.43 23.57 -11.01
N LEU A 558 -12.53 22.83 -10.36
CA LEU A 558 -12.18 23.01 -8.95
C LEU A 558 -11.53 24.37 -8.65
N SER A 559 -10.86 25.00 -9.62
CA SER A 559 -10.29 26.34 -9.46
C SER A 559 -11.33 27.46 -9.54
N LYS A 560 -12.45 27.23 -10.23
CA LYS A 560 -13.58 28.18 -10.36
C LYS A 560 -14.58 28.04 -9.22
N ASN A 561 -15.00 26.81 -8.88
CA ASN A 561 -15.96 26.56 -7.79
C ASN A 561 -15.24 26.38 -6.45
N ARG A 562 -14.65 27.46 -5.89
CA ARG A 562 -13.95 27.48 -4.58
C ARG A 562 -14.88 27.33 -3.35
N ASN A 563 -15.80 26.36 -3.32
CA ASN A 563 -16.62 26.13 -2.13
C ASN A 563 -15.85 25.31 -1.08
N VAL A 564 -15.00 26.00 -0.30
CA VAL A 564 -14.12 25.45 0.76
C VAL A 564 -14.88 24.74 1.91
N LYS A 565 -16.22 24.66 1.87
CA LYS A 565 -17.04 23.89 2.82
C LYS A 565 -17.42 22.47 2.33
N GLN A 566 -17.23 22.14 1.05
CA GLN A 566 -17.74 20.89 0.44
C GLN A 566 -16.69 19.75 0.37
N THR A 567 -17.17 18.50 0.25
CA THR A 567 -16.34 17.27 0.13
C THR A 567 -16.03 16.89 -1.32
N ILE A 568 -15.12 15.94 -1.58
CA ILE A 568 -14.82 15.45 -2.94
C ILE A 568 -16.06 14.89 -3.66
N TYR A 569 -17.02 14.38 -2.90
CA TYR A 569 -18.24 13.77 -3.42
C TYR A 569 -19.24 14.81 -3.95
N TYR A 570 -19.29 16.00 -3.36
CA TYR A 570 -20.09 17.13 -3.87
C TYR A 570 -19.65 17.48 -5.29
N TYR A 571 -18.35 17.70 -5.51
CA TYR A 571 -17.80 18.06 -6.81
C TYR A 571 -17.98 16.95 -7.86
N TRP A 572 -17.96 15.68 -7.44
CA TRP A 572 -18.31 14.55 -8.29
C TRP A 572 -19.79 14.58 -8.71
N ALA A 573 -20.71 14.82 -7.78
CA ALA A 573 -22.14 14.90 -8.05
C ALA A 573 -22.45 16.08 -8.99
N GLU A 574 -21.90 17.26 -8.70
CA GLU A 574 -22.02 18.49 -9.50
C GLU A 574 -21.53 18.26 -10.95
N CYS A 575 -20.31 17.73 -11.12
CA CYS A 575 -19.76 17.41 -12.45
C CYS A 575 -20.59 16.36 -13.21
N TYR A 576 -21.20 15.38 -12.53
CA TYR A 576 -22.07 14.39 -13.19
C TYR A 576 -23.45 14.95 -13.52
N VAL A 577 -24.04 15.82 -12.70
CA VAL A 577 -25.30 16.52 -12.99
C VAL A 577 -25.18 17.26 -14.32
N ASP A 578 -24.12 18.03 -14.51
CA ASP A 578 -23.90 18.77 -15.76
C ASP A 578 -23.50 17.88 -16.94
N ALA A 579 -22.74 16.81 -16.70
CA ALA A 579 -22.48 15.81 -17.74
C ALA A 579 -23.75 15.11 -18.22
N ILE A 580 -24.70 14.82 -17.32
CA ILE A 580 -25.99 14.21 -17.66
C ILE A 580 -26.83 15.19 -18.48
N LYS A 581 -26.93 16.47 -18.08
CA LYS A 581 -27.61 17.51 -18.88
C LYS A 581 -27.07 17.56 -20.32
N ASP A 582 -25.75 17.66 -20.49
CA ASP A 582 -25.11 17.72 -21.81
C ASP A 582 -25.31 16.45 -22.65
N ILE A 583 -25.35 15.27 -22.01
CA ILE A 583 -25.63 14.01 -22.71
C ILE A 583 -27.09 13.99 -23.19
N LEU A 584 -28.03 14.48 -22.40
CA LEU A 584 -29.44 14.52 -22.79
C LEU A 584 -29.69 15.53 -23.92
N THR A 585 -29.16 16.75 -23.82
CA THR A 585 -29.35 17.81 -24.83
C THR A 585 -28.48 17.60 -26.05
N ASN A 586 -27.15 17.60 -25.90
CA ASN A 586 -26.20 17.68 -27.02
C ASN A 586 -25.91 16.32 -27.66
N ILE A 587 -25.93 15.23 -26.87
CA ILE A 587 -25.73 13.88 -27.42
C ILE A 587 -27.07 13.26 -27.86
N TYR A 588 -28.15 13.37 -27.10
CA TYR A 588 -29.44 12.77 -27.46
C TYR A 588 -30.44 13.70 -28.15
N GLY A 589 -30.15 15.00 -28.30
CA GLY A 589 -31.02 15.94 -29.01
C GLY A 589 -32.36 16.18 -28.32
N LEU A 590 -32.47 15.90 -27.02
CA LEU A 590 -33.72 15.99 -26.28
C LEU A 590 -34.04 17.43 -25.92
N ASN A 591 -35.28 17.84 -26.19
CA ASN A 591 -35.81 19.07 -25.63
C ASN A 591 -36.15 18.82 -24.15
N LEU A 592 -35.39 19.46 -23.25
CA LEU A 592 -35.58 19.38 -21.80
C LEU A 592 -36.35 20.62 -21.32
N LYS A 593 -37.59 20.44 -20.88
CA LYS A 593 -38.29 21.47 -20.08
C LYS A 593 -38.15 21.12 -18.61
N LEU A 594 -37.53 22.00 -17.81
CA LEU A 594 -37.47 21.84 -16.37
C LEU A 594 -38.90 21.82 -15.81
N ILE A 595 -39.19 20.90 -14.90
CA ILE A 595 -40.37 20.96 -14.04
C ILE A 595 -39.84 21.36 -12.66
N GLU A 596 -40.22 22.56 -12.21
CA GLU A 596 -39.85 23.03 -10.87
C GLU A 596 -40.49 22.12 -9.80
N PRO A 597 -39.79 21.85 -8.68
CA PRO A 597 -40.40 21.14 -7.56
C PRO A 597 -41.37 22.05 -6.81
N GLU A 598 -42.62 21.64 -6.70
CA GLU A 598 -43.55 22.20 -5.71
C GLU A 598 -43.12 21.75 -4.30
N GLU A 599 -42.26 22.53 -3.64
CA GLU A 599 -42.14 22.53 -2.18
C GLU A 599 -42.12 23.98 -1.63
N PRO A 600 -42.56 24.20 -0.36
CA PRO A 600 -43.01 25.52 0.06
C PRO A 600 -41.89 26.53 0.33
N LEU A 601 -42.26 27.80 0.21
CA LEU A 601 -41.46 28.97 0.62
C LEU A 601 -41.04 28.88 2.11
N THR A 602 -39.84 28.35 2.35
CA THR A 602 -39.12 28.50 3.63
C THR A 602 -37.92 29.42 3.40
N THR A 603 -38.14 30.71 3.61
CA THR A 603 -37.13 31.76 3.40
C THR A 603 -35.98 31.65 4.40
N ASN A 604 -34.87 31.02 4.01
CA ASN A 604 -33.57 31.17 4.67
C ASN A 604 -32.43 31.04 3.66
N SER A 605 -31.73 32.14 3.42
CA SER A 605 -30.75 32.31 2.34
C SER A 605 -29.37 31.70 2.64
N ASN A 606 -29.26 30.37 2.49
CA ASN A 606 -27.96 29.67 2.37
C ASN A 606 -27.69 29.27 0.90
N SER A 607 -27.49 30.27 0.05
CA SER A 607 -27.25 30.13 -1.39
C SER A 607 -25.86 29.55 -1.71
N ASN A 608 -25.69 28.23 -1.55
CA ASN A 608 -24.54 27.48 -2.10
C ASN A 608 -24.70 25.93 -2.06
N ALA A 609 -25.93 25.41 -1.91
CA ALA A 609 -26.21 23.97 -1.95
C ALA A 609 -26.60 23.51 -3.37
N LEU A 610 -26.11 22.34 -3.79
CA LEU A 610 -26.55 21.70 -5.03
C LEU A 610 -27.98 21.15 -4.82
N PRO A 611 -28.97 21.48 -5.68
CA PRO A 611 -30.32 20.92 -5.55
C PRO A 611 -30.31 19.39 -5.53
N GLN A 612 -31.01 18.79 -4.57
CA GLN A 612 -31.05 17.34 -4.42
C GLN A 612 -31.97 16.64 -5.42
N HIS A 613 -32.86 17.38 -6.08
CA HIS A 613 -33.84 16.86 -7.02
C HIS A 613 -33.90 17.73 -8.27
N PHE A 614 -33.63 17.13 -9.43
CA PHE A 614 -33.85 17.74 -10.74
C PHE A 614 -34.89 16.91 -11.49
N THR A 615 -35.80 17.57 -12.22
CA THR A 615 -36.74 16.85 -13.09
C THR A 615 -37.00 17.61 -14.36
N TRP A 616 -36.98 16.88 -15.48
CA TRP A 616 -37.27 17.43 -16.80
C TRP A 616 -38.36 16.61 -17.48
N LEU A 617 -39.30 17.32 -18.12
CA LEU A 617 -40.07 16.74 -19.22
C LEU A 617 -39.11 16.61 -20.41
N ILE A 618 -38.96 15.39 -20.93
CA ILE A 618 -38.16 15.11 -22.13
C ILE A 618 -39.09 14.92 -23.32
N ASN A 619 -38.81 15.61 -24.42
CA ASN A 619 -39.54 15.49 -25.68
C ASN A 619 -38.57 15.42 -26.88
N THR A 620 -38.83 14.54 -27.84
CA THR A 620 -38.20 14.52 -29.17
C THR A 620 -39.09 13.78 -30.18
N THR A 621 -38.98 14.19 -31.45
CA THR A 621 -39.61 13.56 -32.63
C THR A 621 -38.66 12.65 -33.42
N LEU A 622 -37.38 12.56 -33.03
CA LEU A 622 -36.33 11.87 -33.79
C LEU A 622 -35.46 10.98 -32.90
N ASP A 623 -35.27 9.72 -33.30
CA ASP A 623 -34.37 8.78 -32.63
C ASP A 623 -32.92 9.11 -32.93
N THR A 624 -32.15 9.48 -31.91
CA THR A 624 -30.70 9.70 -31.96
C THR A 624 -29.91 8.67 -31.14
N TRP A 625 -30.56 7.68 -30.51
CA TRP A 625 -29.98 6.79 -29.51
C TRP A 625 -29.84 5.33 -29.94
N SER A 626 -30.64 4.87 -30.91
CA SER A 626 -30.43 3.58 -31.58
C SER A 626 -29.19 3.60 -32.46
N ALA A 627 -28.62 2.41 -32.74
CA ALA A 627 -27.47 2.21 -33.62
C ALA A 627 -26.19 3.05 -33.31
N ARG A 628 -26.08 3.69 -32.14
CA ARG A 628 -24.84 4.35 -31.69
C ARG A 628 -23.71 3.33 -31.55
N ASN A 629 -22.56 3.64 -32.15
CA ASN A 629 -21.33 2.90 -31.88
C ASN A 629 -20.68 3.47 -30.61
N PHE A 630 -20.52 2.60 -29.60
CA PHE A 630 -19.90 2.91 -28.31
C PHE A 630 -18.41 2.49 -28.22
N GLN A 631 -17.83 1.92 -29.29
CA GLN A 631 -16.41 1.63 -29.37
C GLN A 631 -15.58 2.92 -29.28
N ARG A 632 -14.49 2.91 -28.50
CA ARG A 632 -13.61 4.07 -28.32
C ARG A 632 -12.57 4.15 -29.43
N SER A 633 -12.39 5.33 -30.01
CA SER A 633 -11.24 5.66 -30.86
C SER A 633 -10.05 6.17 -30.02
N THR A 634 -8.84 6.06 -30.58
CA THR A 634 -7.64 6.75 -30.08
C THR A 634 -7.45 8.16 -30.66
N ARG A 635 -8.19 8.51 -31.72
CA ARG A 635 -8.00 9.75 -32.49
C ARG A 635 -8.77 10.97 -31.96
N GLN A 636 -9.82 10.77 -31.17
CA GLN A 636 -10.67 11.83 -30.64
C GLN A 636 -11.31 11.41 -29.31
N SER A 637 -11.84 12.35 -28.52
CA SER A 637 -12.52 12.02 -27.27
C SER A 637 -13.81 11.24 -27.54
N PHE A 638 -14.17 10.32 -26.63
CA PHE A 638 -15.41 9.53 -26.77
C PHE A 638 -16.65 10.43 -26.76
N PHE A 639 -16.65 11.54 -26.00
CA PHE A 639 -17.74 12.51 -26.04
C PHE A 639 -17.87 13.19 -27.42
N ALA A 640 -16.75 13.65 -28.01
CA ALA A 640 -16.74 14.22 -29.36
C ALA A 640 -17.19 13.20 -30.42
N GLN A 641 -16.76 11.93 -30.31
CA GLN A 641 -17.19 10.84 -31.18
C GLN A 641 -18.71 10.57 -31.10
N GLN A 642 -19.33 10.80 -29.94
CA GLN A 642 -20.79 10.68 -29.78
C GLN A 642 -21.51 11.91 -30.31
N LEU A 643 -20.96 13.12 -30.15
CA LEU A 643 -21.51 14.35 -30.70
C LEU A 643 -21.51 14.33 -32.24
N GLN A 644 -20.42 13.88 -32.87
CA GLN A 644 -20.36 13.70 -34.33
C GLN A 644 -21.41 12.69 -34.83
N GLN A 645 -21.65 11.60 -34.09
CA GLN A 645 -22.73 10.67 -34.41
C GLN A 645 -24.11 11.34 -34.31
N THR A 646 -24.33 12.25 -33.34
CA THR A 646 -25.58 13.04 -33.27
C THR A 646 -25.74 13.92 -34.51
N ILE A 647 -24.68 14.61 -34.93
CA ILE A 647 -24.70 15.48 -36.11
C ILE A 647 -25.06 14.69 -37.38
N GLU A 648 -24.41 13.54 -37.61
CA GLU A 648 -24.73 12.71 -38.78
C GLU A 648 -26.13 12.07 -38.69
N PHE A 649 -26.60 11.71 -37.49
CA PHE A 649 -27.96 11.21 -37.29
C PHE A 649 -29.02 12.29 -37.58
N ILE A 650 -28.80 13.54 -37.14
CA ILE A 650 -29.70 14.67 -37.42
C ILE A 650 -29.76 14.97 -38.93
N LYS A 651 -28.65 14.80 -39.67
CA LYS A 651 -28.64 14.94 -41.14
C LYS A 651 -29.36 13.79 -41.87
N THR A 652 -29.17 12.55 -41.42
CA THR A 652 -29.52 11.36 -42.22
C THR A 652 -30.87 10.73 -41.84
N ARG A 653 -31.29 10.82 -40.57
CA ARG A 653 -32.48 10.12 -40.06
C ARG A 653 -33.83 10.78 -40.37
N PRO A 654 -33.99 12.11 -40.49
CA PRO A 654 -35.29 12.71 -40.84
C PRO A 654 -35.87 12.19 -42.16
N ASN A 655 -35.00 11.80 -43.10
CA ASN A 655 -35.39 11.26 -44.41
C ASN A 655 -35.75 9.75 -44.37
N ASN A 656 -35.84 9.13 -43.18
CA ASN A 656 -36.11 7.70 -43.02
C ASN A 656 -37.07 7.44 -41.85
N ALA A 657 -38.31 7.06 -42.19
CA ALA A 657 -39.42 6.86 -41.26
C ALA A 657 -39.12 5.87 -40.11
N ASN A 658 -38.18 4.93 -40.27
CA ASN A 658 -37.80 3.99 -39.22
C ASN A 658 -37.16 4.64 -37.97
N TYR A 659 -36.77 5.92 -38.06
CA TYR A 659 -36.19 6.69 -36.96
C TYR A 659 -37.08 7.83 -36.46
N ALA A 660 -38.27 8.01 -37.06
CA ALA A 660 -39.28 8.92 -36.53
C ALA A 660 -39.92 8.29 -35.28
N VAL A 661 -39.87 8.98 -34.15
CA VAL A 661 -40.40 8.49 -32.87
C VAL A 661 -40.97 9.66 -32.08
N ASN A 662 -42.17 9.52 -31.51
CA ASN A 662 -42.64 10.45 -30.50
C ASN A 662 -42.23 9.91 -29.12
N LEU A 663 -41.25 10.55 -28.48
CA LEU A 663 -40.78 10.18 -27.15
C LEU A 663 -41.11 11.32 -26.19
N CYS A 664 -42.12 11.10 -25.33
CA CYS A 664 -42.52 12.01 -24.25
C CYS A 664 -42.41 11.27 -22.90
N GLY A 665 -41.64 11.83 -21.96
CA GLY A 665 -41.44 11.21 -20.64
C GLY A 665 -40.98 12.20 -19.57
N ARG A 666 -41.01 11.79 -18.30
CA ARG A 666 -40.49 12.55 -17.17
C ARG A 666 -39.21 11.89 -16.67
N PHE A 667 -38.09 12.60 -16.76
CA PHE A 667 -36.77 12.12 -16.31
C PHE A 667 -36.34 12.89 -15.05
N SER A 668 -36.08 12.17 -13.97
CA SER A 668 -35.59 12.72 -12.71
C SER A 668 -34.13 12.33 -12.47
N LEU A 669 -33.35 13.26 -11.93
CA LEU A 669 -32.01 13.04 -11.41
C LEU A 669 -32.00 13.46 -9.94
N ILE A 670 -31.68 12.52 -9.06
CA ILE A 670 -31.80 12.69 -7.62
C ILE A 670 -30.42 12.46 -6.98
N VAL A 671 -29.95 13.44 -6.22
CA VAL A 671 -28.64 13.43 -5.56
C VAL A 671 -28.81 12.90 -4.14
N GLY A 672 -28.03 11.87 -3.79
CA GLY A 672 -28.03 11.36 -2.42
C GLY A 672 -27.51 12.40 -1.41
N PRO A 673 -28.02 12.42 -0.16
CA PRO A 673 -27.73 13.49 0.80
C PRO A 673 -26.27 13.56 1.25
N ASP A 674 -25.47 12.53 0.98
CA ASP A 674 -24.04 12.47 1.27
C ASP A 674 -23.16 12.62 0.00
N TYR A 675 -23.79 12.94 -1.13
CA TYR A 675 -23.25 13.05 -2.49
C TYR A 675 -22.57 11.78 -3.06
N LYS A 676 -22.72 10.60 -2.43
CA LYS A 676 -22.10 9.34 -2.90
C LYS A 676 -23.01 8.50 -3.81
N GLU A 677 -24.16 9.04 -4.20
CA GLU A 677 -25.12 8.39 -5.08
C GLU A 677 -25.84 9.40 -5.97
N LEU A 678 -26.04 9.04 -7.24
CA LEU A 678 -26.96 9.74 -8.16
C LEU A 678 -27.96 8.70 -8.68
N ARG A 679 -29.26 8.94 -8.47
CA ARG A 679 -30.35 8.07 -8.90
C ARG A 679 -31.05 8.71 -10.11
N LEU A 680 -30.97 8.04 -11.25
CA LEU A 680 -31.66 8.39 -12.49
C LEU A 680 -32.99 7.64 -12.51
N GLU A 681 -34.10 8.34 -12.75
CA GLU A 681 -35.42 7.73 -12.88
C GLU A 681 -36.10 8.20 -14.16
N LEU A 682 -36.77 7.30 -14.87
CA LEU A 682 -37.54 7.61 -16.07
C LEU A 682 -38.95 7.03 -15.97
N GLN A 683 -39.93 7.92 -16.14
CA GLN A 683 -41.36 7.64 -16.17
C GLN A 683 -41.92 7.93 -17.58
N PRO A 684 -42.86 7.13 -18.10
CA PRO A 684 -43.66 7.51 -19.25
C PRO A 684 -44.68 8.58 -18.88
N MET A 685 -45.09 9.41 -19.85
CA MET A 685 -46.26 10.26 -19.67
C MET A 685 -47.56 9.43 -19.72
N PRO A 686 -48.66 9.85 -19.07
CA PRO A 686 -49.95 9.14 -19.16
C PRO A 686 -50.52 8.97 -20.58
N SER A 687 -50.02 9.75 -21.54
CA SER A 687 -50.35 9.70 -22.96
C SER A 687 -49.43 8.80 -23.81
N ASP A 688 -48.38 8.20 -23.24
CA ASP A 688 -47.52 7.23 -23.95
C ASP A 688 -48.14 5.84 -23.94
N ALA A 689 -48.79 5.47 -25.04
CA ALA A 689 -49.46 4.17 -25.22
C ALA A 689 -48.49 2.95 -25.23
N LEU A 690 -47.17 3.16 -25.34
CA LEU A 690 -46.16 2.08 -25.30
C LEU A 690 -45.43 2.02 -23.94
N GLY A 691 -45.36 3.14 -23.23
CA GLY A 691 -44.77 3.27 -21.90
C GLY A 691 -43.37 2.64 -21.78
N LEU A 692 -43.16 1.86 -20.73
CA LEU A 692 -41.89 1.13 -20.48
C LEU A 692 -41.91 -0.33 -20.98
N GLN A 693 -42.64 -0.63 -22.06
CA GLN A 693 -42.52 -1.93 -22.72
C GLN A 693 -41.10 -2.16 -23.27
N ARG A 694 -40.69 -3.43 -23.37
CA ARG A 694 -39.31 -3.87 -23.74
C ARG A 694 -38.76 -3.26 -25.04
N HIS A 695 -39.65 -2.87 -25.97
CA HIS A 695 -39.29 -2.33 -27.28
C HIS A 695 -39.73 -0.87 -27.50
N SER A 696 -40.28 -0.18 -26.49
CA SER A 696 -40.69 1.22 -26.63
C SER A 696 -39.49 2.16 -26.88
N PRO A 697 -39.70 3.33 -27.50
CA PRO A 697 -38.65 4.33 -27.68
C PRO A 697 -38.00 4.73 -26.34
N LEU A 698 -38.82 4.91 -25.30
CA LEU A 698 -38.42 5.32 -23.96
C LEU A 698 -37.48 4.31 -23.28
N THR A 699 -37.81 3.01 -23.36
CA THR A 699 -36.97 1.91 -22.87
C THR A 699 -35.64 1.79 -23.64
N LYS A 700 -35.70 1.93 -24.98
CA LYS A 700 -34.50 1.91 -25.85
C LYS A 700 -33.56 3.08 -25.54
N PHE A 701 -34.11 4.27 -25.35
CA PHE A 701 -33.39 5.48 -24.95
C PHE A 701 -32.68 5.28 -23.61
N PHE A 702 -33.38 4.88 -22.54
CA PHE A 702 -32.78 4.72 -21.22
C PHE A 702 -31.65 3.67 -21.19
N LYS A 703 -31.80 2.59 -21.98
CA LYS A 703 -30.75 1.59 -22.17
C LYS A 703 -29.51 2.16 -22.88
N SER A 704 -29.70 3.05 -23.86
CA SER A 704 -28.62 3.77 -24.54
C SER A 704 -27.92 4.75 -23.58
N LEU A 705 -28.70 5.57 -22.86
CA LEU A 705 -28.20 6.53 -21.86
C LEU A 705 -27.35 5.85 -20.78
N LYS A 706 -27.80 4.69 -20.27
CA LYS A 706 -27.02 3.87 -19.35
C LYS A 706 -25.67 3.44 -19.95
N ASN A 707 -25.64 2.98 -21.19
CA ASN A 707 -24.40 2.56 -21.85
C ASN A 707 -23.45 3.73 -22.14
N MET A 708 -24.00 4.92 -22.41
CA MET A 708 -23.26 6.17 -22.54
C MET A 708 -22.60 6.56 -21.21
N LEU A 709 -23.37 6.59 -20.12
CA LEU A 709 -22.88 6.96 -18.79
C LEU A 709 -21.88 5.94 -18.22
N CYS A 710 -22.02 4.65 -18.52
CA CYS A 710 -21.00 3.64 -18.21
C CYS A 710 -19.68 3.81 -18.98
N ASN A 711 -19.66 4.63 -20.05
CA ASN A 711 -18.46 4.91 -20.84
C ASN A 711 -17.90 6.33 -20.68
N TYR A 712 -18.71 7.28 -20.21
CA TYR A 712 -18.28 8.65 -19.96
C TYR A 712 -17.13 8.75 -18.94
N LYS A 713 -16.22 9.72 -19.14
CA LYS A 713 -15.17 10.10 -18.17
C LYS A 713 -14.93 11.60 -18.21
N PHE A 714 -14.76 12.25 -17.06
CA PHE A 714 -14.57 13.71 -16.97
C PHE A 714 -13.41 14.26 -17.82
N LYS A 715 -12.28 13.55 -17.89
CA LYS A 715 -11.11 13.95 -18.69
C LYS A 715 -11.44 14.11 -20.19
N GLU A 716 -12.51 13.48 -20.68
CA GLU A 716 -12.89 13.48 -22.09
C GLU A 716 -13.77 14.70 -22.49
N LYS A 717 -14.27 15.49 -21.51
CA LYS A 717 -15.11 16.71 -21.72
C LYS A 717 -14.32 18.02 -21.78
N VAL A 718 -13.21 18.14 -21.03
CA VAL A 718 -12.41 19.39 -20.94
C VAL A 718 -11.84 19.79 -22.32
N ILE A 719 -11.33 18.82 -23.07
CA ILE A 719 -10.66 19.04 -24.36
C ILE A 719 -11.64 19.51 -25.44
N SER A 720 -12.89 19.03 -25.43
CA SER A 720 -13.85 19.28 -26.51
C SER A 720 -14.42 20.71 -26.55
N LEU A 721 -14.55 21.40 -25.42
CA LEU A 721 -15.14 22.75 -25.43
C LEU A 721 -14.21 23.83 -25.98
N GLN A 722 -12.89 23.67 -25.81
CA GLN A 722 -11.89 24.61 -26.35
C GLN A 722 -11.69 24.48 -27.87
N GLN A 723 -12.09 23.36 -28.48
CA GLN A 723 -11.90 23.08 -29.92
C GLN A 723 -13.12 23.45 -30.78
N TYR A 724 -14.19 23.99 -30.20
CA TYR A 724 -15.44 24.36 -30.88
C TYR A 724 -15.89 25.81 -30.57
N GLN A 725 -14.97 26.67 -30.11
CA GLN A 725 -15.19 28.12 -29.96
C GLN A 725 -14.31 28.95 -30.93
N HIS A 726 -13.86 28.33 -32.02
CA HIS A 726 -13.14 28.91 -33.15
C HIS A 726 -13.69 28.34 -34.46
#